data_AF-A0A0D9XAR0-F1
#
_entry.id   AF-A0A0D9XAR0-F1
#
_cell.length_a   1.000
_cell.length_b   1.000
_cell.length_c   1.000
_cell.angle_alpha   90.00
_cell.angle_beta   90.00
_cell.angle_gamma   90.00
#
_symmetry.space_group_name_H-M   'P 1'
#
loop_
_entity.id
_entity.type
_entity.pdbx_description
1 polymer ?
#
loop_
_entity_poly.entity_id
_entity_poly.type
_entity_poly.pdbx_seq_one_letter_code
_entity_poly.pdbx_strand_id
1 'polypeptide(L)'
;MAMTMLRSLHREIFRYSQLETQNETQAETGWKLVHGDVFRSPSNPGLLCAFAGSGVQLFGTLLITVVFEFLGFFSSMTSAGVRNAMLLTWVLMGLFAGYTSSRLSKMFNTGSEWKHITLTTAILFPGFAFVIFQFLNNLLYNEKSSATIPSTTMCSLVLLWFCVAPPLVYVGGYLGFKKPAIEPPVEINKTLRKIPKQAWYTSTVFAILIGSIFPFATILVEFFFGLIFFWYHKFYRGFGFLLITFVLLVVACAEIPIVLCYYQLRSGNYKWWWRSFLTSGCSAVYLFLYATFFFTKIAIVKPVSAMLYFGHMLVVSYAFFLLTGTIGFFSCFFFTSIRPGDEILVKVNDLTSIKTQIPYSYYSLPFCKPDIQVDNAPTLWRFLLGDRQQRSPFLFEMKVPKTCQIVCRVFVGEKEAKELIEKVENQYRVNMALDNLPLTIPIRRIDESGFFYQHGYHIGVIGRYAGEEYNRYFIHNHLSFLVKYERDLDTGASRIVAFETKPFSIKHKFEAQWNGVNTRLSTCDANANKFISASDSPQEIRVGEEIIFTYDVSFQDSEIKWASRWDAYLSTADDQARWFSIVNSLVTLLVLSVAMATTMLRSLHREIFRYSLLETTQSETQAETRWKLVHGDVFRPPSNSGLLCAFAGSGVQLFGTLLITVAFEFLGFFSPMNPAGVRNFMILTWVLMGLFAGYTSSCLYKMFKNGSEWKHVTLTTAFLFPGFALVIYLILNDLLEYEKSSAAVPNSLMFVLVMSSCITWPLVYVGGYLGFKKTAIEPPVEINETPRKIPKQKWYISPAFTILIGSILPFAVVFIEFFYGLIFFWFHQFYCGFGFLLITLALLVVACAEISIAFCYYQLRSGNYKWWWRSFLTSGFSAVYLFLYATFFFFAKMQIVKPVSAMLYFGYMIVISCAFFLITGTIGFFSCFFFTRFIYSQRAFG
;
A
#
# COMPACT_ATOMS: atom_id res chain seq x y z
N MET A 1 -6.28 -24.07 12.25
CA MET A 1 -7.28 -23.72 13.28
C MET A 1 -8.45 -22.91 12.71
N ALA A 2 -8.21 -21.89 11.87
CA ALA A 2 -9.27 -21.20 11.13
C ALA A 2 -10.15 -22.16 10.30
N MET A 3 -9.55 -23.13 9.60
CA MET A 3 -10.28 -24.13 8.81
C MET A 3 -11.14 -25.10 9.65
N THR A 4 -10.71 -25.41 10.89
CA THR A 4 -11.50 -26.21 11.85
C THR A 4 -12.63 -25.40 12.48
N MET A 5 -12.43 -24.10 12.71
CA MET A 5 -13.50 -23.17 13.11
C MET A 5 -14.53 -23.02 11.99
N LEU A 6 -14.08 -22.86 10.74
CA LEU A 6 -14.93 -22.80 9.56
C LEU A 6 -15.74 -24.09 9.40
N ARG A 7 -15.11 -25.26 9.55
CA ARG A 7 -15.80 -26.56 9.55
C ARG A 7 -16.76 -26.74 10.72
N SER A 8 -16.43 -26.25 11.91
CA SER A 8 -17.34 -26.29 13.08
C SER A 8 -18.55 -25.40 12.85
N LEU A 9 -18.34 -24.17 12.34
CA LEU A 9 -19.39 -23.26 11.92
C LEU A 9 -20.29 -23.94 10.90
N HIS A 10 -19.71 -24.39 9.78
CA HIS A 10 -20.42 -25.03 8.68
C HIS A 10 -21.23 -26.25 9.13
N ARG A 11 -20.64 -27.10 9.99
CA ARG A 11 -21.29 -28.31 10.53
C ARG A 11 -22.39 -27.99 11.55
N GLU A 12 -22.30 -26.87 12.27
CA GLU A 12 -23.39 -26.37 13.11
C GLU A 12 -24.52 -25.79 12.29
N ILE A 13 -24.20 -25.02 11.25
CA ILE A 13 -25.22 -24.37 10.45
C ILE A 13 -26.00 -25.41 9.65
N PHE A 14 -25.32 -26.43 9.13
CA PHE A 14 -25.96 -27.60 8.56
C PHE A 14 -26.87 -28.36 9.56
N ARG A 15 -26.54 -28.35 10.86
CA ARG A 15 -27.38 -28.96 11.91
C ARG A 15 -28.60 -28.09 12.24
N TYR A 16 -28.48 -26.77 12.18
CA TYR A 16 -29.60 -25.84 12.36
C TYR A 16 -30.56 -25.83 11.16
N SER A 17 -30.05 -25.93 9.94
CA SER A 17 -30.90 -26.01 8.72
C SER A 17 -31.76 -27.28 8.66
N GLN A 18 -31.38 -28.35 9.36
CA GLN A 18 -32.19 -29.57 9.50
C GLN A 18 -33.26 -29.49 10.61
N LEU A 19 -33.12 -28.57 11.56
CA LEU A 19 -34.07 -28.42 12.68
C LEU A 19 -35.21 -27.44 12.37
N GLU A 20 -35.03 -26.51 11.43
CA GLU A 20 -36.10 -25.57 10.98
C GLU A 20 -37.23 -26.26 10.20
N THR A 21 -37.09 -27.52 9.81
CA THR A 21 -38.17 -28.32 9.18
C THR A 21 -39.16 -28.96 10.18
N GLN A 22 -38.93 -28.86 11.50
CA GLN A 22 -39.86 -29.39 12.51
C GLN A 22 -40.43 -28.25 13.38
N ASN A 23 -41.76 -28.08 13.33
CA ASN A 23 -42.55 -27.10 14.10
C ASN A 23 -42.63 -27.45 15.61
N GLU A 24 -41.50 -27.59 16.30
CA GLU A 24 -41.48 -27.74 17.75
C GLU A 24 -40.81 -26.54 18.42
N THR A 25 -41.50 -25.98 19.43
CA THR A 25 -40.97 -25.03 20.40
C THR A 25 -39.78 -25.64 21.14
N GLN A 26 -38.57 -25.44 20.62
CA GLN A 26 -37.31 -25.71 21.33
C GLN A 26 -36.50 -24.43 21.51
N ALA A 27 -35.96 -24.28 22.72
CA ALA A 27 -35.20 -23.14 23.19
C ALA A 27 -34.16 -22.67 22.16
N GLU A 28 -34.14 -21.36 21.89
CA GLU A 28 -32.99 -20.71 21.24
C GLU A 28 -31.71 -21.28 21.86
N THR A 29 -30.80 -21.84 21.06
CA THR A 29 -29.52 -22.40 21.54
C THR A 29 -28.35 -21.64 20.91
N GLY A 30 -27.29 -21.41 21.70
CA GLY A 30 -26.05 -20.79 21.22
C GLY A 30 -25.87 -19.28 21.52
N TRP A 31 -25.01 -18.64 20.71
CA TRP A 31 -24.52 -17.26 20.90
C TRP A 31 -25.61 -16.18 20.74
N LYS A 32 -26.70 -16.46 20.01
CA LYS A 32 -27.86 -15.56 19.83
C LYS A 32 -28.56 -15.24 21.16
N LEU A 33 -28.65 -16.19 22.08
CA LEU A 33 -29.21 -15.96 23.42
C LEU A 33 -28.35 -15.02 24.30
N VAL A 34 -27.10 -14.79 23.90
CA VAL A 34 -26.10 -14.08 24.72
C VAL A 34 -25.91 -12.65 24.21
N HIS A 35 -26.46 -12.31 23.04
CA HIS A 35 -26.22 -11.04 22.32
C HIS A 35 -26.43 -9.79 23.18
N GLY A 36 -27.49 -9.75 24.00
CA GLY A 36 -27.79 -8.64 24.91
C GLY A 36 -26.95 -8.58 26.20
N ASP A 37 -26.12 -9.59 26.50
CA ASP A 37 -25.27 -9.63 27.70
C ASP A 37 -23.76 -9.59 27.39
N VAL A 38 -23.36 -9.70 26.11
CA VAL A 38 -21.94 -9.77 25.67
C VAL A 38 -21.12 -8.54 26.08
N PHE A 39 -21.73 -7.35 26.03
CA PHE A 39 -21.03 -6.08 26.24
C PHE A 39 -21.16 -5.52 27.66
N ARG A 40 -21.67 -6.32 28.60
CA ARG A 40 -21.80 -5.91 30.00
C ARG A 40 -20.41 -5.70 30.62
N SER A 41 -20.31 -4.71 31.53
CA SER A 41 -19.07 -4.35 32.20
C SER A 41 -18.41 -5.57 32.90
N PRO A 42 -17.10 -5.79 32.71
CA PRO A 42 -16.40 -6.89 33.37
C PRO A 42 -16.29 -6.68 34.88
N SER A 43 -16.01 -7.75 35.62
CA SER A 43 -15.59 -7.68 37.02
C SER A 43 -14.29 -6.86 37.13
N ASN A 44 -14.22 -5.83 37.98
CA ASN A 44 -13.05 -4.94 38.11
C ASN A 44 -12.60 -4.28 36.79
N PRO A 45 -13.44 -3.42 36.17
CA PRO A 45 -13.13 -2.80 34.88
C PRO A 45 -11.91 -1.88 34.92
N GLY A 46 -11.67 -1.19 36.05
CA GLY A 46 -10.54 -0.27 36.19
C GLY A 46 -9.17 -0.96 36.04
N LEU A 47 -9.02 -2.17 36.60
CA LEU A 47 -7.78 -2.94 36.52
C LEU A 47 -7.53 -3.47 35.10
N LEU A 48 -8.59 -3.90 34.40
CA LEU A 48 -8.50 -4.31 33.00
C LEU A 48 -8.11 -3.14 32.10
N CYS A 49 -8.69 -1.95 32.31
CA CYS A 49 -8.34 -0.73 31.59
C CYS A 49 -6.87 -0.36 31.85
N ALA A 50 -6.39 -0.55 33.08
CA ALA A 50 -5.01 -0.26 33.43
C ALA A 50 -4.02 -1.20 32.74
N PHE A 51 -4.30 -2.50 32.79
CA PHE A 51 -3.50 -3.51 32.06
C PHE A 51 -3.55 -3.29 30.55
N ALA A 52 -4.71 -2.93 30.01
CA ALA A 52 -4.88 -2.58 28.60
C ALA A 52 -4.01 -1.39 28.17
N GLY A 53 -4.00 -0.33 28.98
CA GLY A 53 -3.15 0.83 28.76
C GLY A 53 -1.66 0.50 28.79
N SER A 54 -1.19 -0.18 29.86
CA SER A 54 0.22 -0.56 30.01
C SER A 54 0.69 -1.54 28.92
N GLY A 55 -0.15 -2.47 28.47
CA GLY A 55 0.22 -3.37 27.38
C GLY A 55 0.27 -2.68 26.01
N VAL A 56 -0.56 -1.67 25.73
CA VAL A 56 -0.42 -0.82 24.54
C VAL A 56 0.88 -0.05 24.57
N GLN A 57 1.30 0.44 25.74
CA GLN A 57 2.59 1.09 25.93
C GLN A 57 3.76 0.15 25.58
N LEU A 58 3.73 -1.07 26.12
CA LEU A 58 4.73 -2.11 25.85
C LEU A 58 4.75 -2.52 24.38
N PHE A 59 3.58 -2.69 23.77
CA PHE A 59 3.45 -3.05 22.36
C PHE A 59 4.07 -2.00 21.44
N GLY A 60 3.70 -0.72 21.63
CA GLY A 60 4.26 0.38 20.83
C GLY A 60 5.76 0.54 21.01
N THR A 61 6.24 0.38 22.25
CA THR A 61 7.67 0.44 22.57
C THR A 61 8.45 -0.66 21.84
N LEU A 62 7.96 -1.91 21.94
CA LEU A 62 8.63 -3.08 21.37
C LEU A 62 8.55 -3.10 19.83
N LEU A 63 7.41 -2.69 19.26
CA LEU A 63 7.24 -2.56 17.82
C LEU A 63 8.25 -1.55 17.23
N ILE A 64 8.35 -0.36 17.81
CA ILE A 64 9.28 0.66 17.31
C ILE A 64 10.73 0.17 17.44
N THR A 65 11.08 -0.47 18.55
CA THR A 65 12.46 -0.94 18.76
C THR A 65 12.84 -2.04 17.79
N VAL A 66 11.96 -3.03 17.58
CA VAL A 66 12.21 -4.13 16.62
C VAL A 66 12.27 -3.60 15.18
N VAL A 67 11.43 -2.62 14.81
CA VAL A 67 11.49 -1.99 13.49
C VAL A 67 12.77 -1.18 13.30
N PHE A 68 13.21 -0.42 14.30
CA PHE A 68 14.44 0.37 14.21
C PHE A 68 15.69 -0.51 14.20
N GLU A 69 15.67 -1.64 14.92
CA GLU A 69 16.71 -2.67 14.84
C GLU A 69 16.74 -3.33 13.45
N PHE A 70 15.58 -3.67 12.88
CA PHE A 70 15.48 -4.21 11.52
C PHE A 70 16.05 -3.25 10.46
N LEU A 71 15.78 -1.96 10.60
CA LEU A 71 16.30 -0.91 9.70
C LEU A 71 17.79 -0.59 9.94
N GLY A 72 18.43 -1.23 10.93
CA GLY A 72 19.86 -1.09 11.20
C GLY A 72 20.25 0.23 11.86
N PHE A 73 19.30 0.96 12.47
CA PHE A 73 19.59 2.23 13.16
C PHE A 73 20.45 2.05 14.42
N PHE A 74 20.46 0.85 15.01
CA PHE A 74 21.32 0.51 16.14
C PHE A 74 22.46 -0.40 15.68
N SER A 75 23.71 0.08 15.80
CA SER A 75 24.89 -0.75 15.50
C SER A 75 25.04 -1.87 16.54
N SER A 76 25.44 -3.06 16.11
CA SER A 76 25.62 -4.26 16.96
C SER A 76 26.68 -4.12 18.06
N MET A 77 27.38 -2.97 18.14
CA MET A 77 28.49 -2.75 19.07
C MET A 77 28.13 -1.93 20.32
N THR A 78 26.95 -1.31 20.40
CA THR A 78 26.58 -0.49 21.58
C THR A 78 25.20 -0.87 22.12
N SER A 79 25.17 -1.81 23.08
CA SER A 79 23.96 -2.19 23.84
C SER A 79 23.29 -1.00 24.56
N ALA A 80 24.01 0.11 24.75
CA ALA A 80 23.51 1.35 25.34
C ALA A 80 22.52 2.10 24.42
N GLY A 81 22.70 2.07 23.10
CA GLY A 81 21.82 2.77 22.15
C GLY A 81 20.40 2.21 22.15
N VAL A 82 20.28 0.87 22.14
CA VAL A 82 18.99 0.16 22.22
C VAL A 82 18.29 0.44 23.55
N ARG A 83 19.02 0.38 24.69
CA ARG A 83 18.45 0.69 26.01
C ARG A 83 17.93 2.12 26.11
N ASN A 84 18.68 3.10 25.59
CA ASN A 84 18.26 4.50 25.59
C ASN A 84 17.05 4.74 24.67
N ALA A 85 17.03 4.09 23.50
CA ALA A 85 15.89 4.16 22.60
C ALA A 85 14.63 3.53 23.20
N MET A 86 14.73 2.36 23.83
CA MET A 86 13.64 1.72 24.57
C MET A 86 13.08 2.64 25.66
N LEU A 87 13.94 3.34 26.40
CA LEU A 87 13.50 4.26 27.46
C LEU A 87 12.77 5.49 26.87
N LEU A 88 13.30 6.06 25.78
CA LEU A 88 12.66 7.20 25.10
C LEU A 88 11.31 6.81 24.49
N THR A 89 11.26 5.68 23.76
CA THR A 89 10.01 5.20 23.14
C THR A 89 8.99 4.79 24.20
N TRP A 90 9.43 4.22 25.32
CA TRP A 90 8.59 3.92 26.47
C TRP A 90 7.88 5.15 27.02
N VAL A 91 8.63 6.25 27.25
CA VAL A 91 8.07 7.50 27.76
C VAL A 91 7.05 8.07 26.78
N LEU A 92 7.39 8.15 25.48
CA LEU A 92 6.49 8.68 24.44
C LEU A 92 5.20 7.86 24.31
N MET A 93 5.30 6.53 24.42
CA MET A 93 4.15 5.64 24.34
C MET A 93 3.20 5.76 25.55
N GLY A 94 3.61 6.43 26.63
CA GLY A 94 2.76 6.73 27.77
C GLY A 94 1.50 7.53 27.38
N LEU A 95 1.58 8.41 26.37
CA LEU A 95 0.41 9.15 25.87
C LEU A 95 -0.67 8.19 25.33
N PHE A 96 -0.27 7.18 24.56
CA PHE A 96 -1.21 6.20 24.00
C PHE A 96 -1.76 5.27 25.08
N ALA A 97 -0.98 4.95 26.10
CA ALA A 97 -1.40 4.18 27.27
C ALA A 97 -2.53 4.88 28.05
N GLY A 98 -2.36 6.18 28.29
CA GLY A 98 -3.39 7.01 28.91
C GLY A 98 -4.65 7.12 28.04
N TYR A 99 -4.47 7.34 26.74
CA TYR A 99 -5.57 7.46 25.79
C TYR A 99 -6.47 6.21 25.76
N THR A 100 -5.87 5.02 25.67
CA THR A 100 -6.62 3.75 25.58
C THR A 100 -7.30 3.40 26.89
N SER A 101 -6.62 3.55 28.04
CA SER A 101 -7.18 3.25 29.36
C SER A 101 -8.38 4.14 29.71
N SER A 102 -8.31 5.44 29.43
CA SER A 102 -9.40 6.39 29.64
C SER A 102 -10.60 6.11 28.73
N ARG A 103 -10.36 5.76 27.46
CA ARG A 103 -11.43 5.45 26.50
C ARG A 103 -12.18 4.18 26.87
N LEU A 104 -11.48 3.13 27.30
CA LEU A 104 -12.09 1.89 27.80
C LEU A 104 -12.87 2.12 29.10
N SER A 105 -12.32 2.93 30.02
CA SER A 105 -13.01 3.33 31.25
C SER A 105 -14.35 4.02 30.97
N LYS A 106 -14.38 4.90 29.96
CA LYS A 106 -15.60 5.58 29.51
C LYS A 106 -16.62 4.62 28.90
N MET A 107 -16.17 3.58 28.20
CA MET A 107 -17.03 2.53 27.64
C MET A 107 -17.72 1.68 28.72
N PHE A 108 -17.04 1.38 29.83
CA PHE A 108 -17.61 0.58 30.93
C PHE A 108 -18.47 1.39 31.92
N ASN A 109 -18.95 2.58 31.54
CA ASN A 109 -19.69 3.50 32.41
C ASN A 109 -18.99 3.84 33.74
N THR A 110 -17.68 3.63 33.84
CA THR A 110 -16.83 4.01 35.00
C THR A 110 -16.17 5.38 34.74
N GLY A 111 -16.90 6.28 34.08
CA GLY A 111 -16.36 7.53 33.53
C GLY A 111 -15.97 8.57 34.58
N SER A 112 -16.42 8.45 35.83
CA SER A 112 -16.04 9.36 36.92
C SER A 112 -14.63 9.10 37.45
N GLU A 113 -14.08 7.90 37.27
CA GLU A 113 -12.80 7.46 37.85
C GLU A 113 -11.62 7.44 36.85
N TRP A 114 -11.78 8.03 35.66
CA TRP A 114 -10.74 7.99 34.61
C TRP A 114 -9.39 8.57 35.09
N LYS A 115 -9.41 9.54 36.01
CA LYS A 115 -8.20 10.12 36.63
C LYS A 115 -7.44 9.09 37.47
N HIS A 116 -8.16 8.28 38.24
CA HIS A 116 -7.57 7.24 39.08
C HIS A 116 -7.03 6.09 38.23
N ILE A 117 -7.78 5.69 37.20
CA ILE A 117 -7.37 4.63 36.26
C ILE A 117 -6.11 5.04 35.50
N THR A 118 -6.05 6.27 34.98
CA THR A 118 -4.87 6.77 34.25
C THR A 118 -3.65 6.89 35.16
N LEU A 119 -3.82 7.33 36.41
CA LEU A 119 -2.74 7.30 37.40
C LEU A 119 -2.27 5.87 37.70
N THR A 120 -3.21 4.93 37.84
CA THR A 120 -2.89 3.52 38.08
C THR A 120 -2.10 2.95 36.89
N THR A 121 -2.46 3.29 35.65
CA THR A 121 -1.72 2.83 34.45
C THR A 121 -0.27 3.31 34.43
N ALA A 122 -0.01 4.53 34.91
CA ALA A 122 1.32 5.12 34.93
C ALA A 122 2.24 4.51 36.00
N ILE A 123 1.65 4.01 37.10
CA ILE A 123 2.39 3.51 38.26
C ILE A 123 2.57 1.99 38.22
N LEU A 124 1.60 1.25 37.70
CA LEU A 124 1.48 -0.20 37.90
C LEU A 124 2.68 -1.01 37.37
N PHE A 125 3.04 -0.86 36.09
CA PHE A 125 4.16 -1.61 35.52
C PHE A 125 5.53 -1.08 35.99
N PRO A 126 5.84 0.23 35.88
CA PRO A 126 7.16 0.70 36.24
C PRO A 126 7.40 0.69 37.75
N GLY A 127 6.36 0.79 38.59
CA GLY A 127 6.48 0.65 40.05
C GLY A 127 6.84 -0.77 40.46
N PHE A 128 6.22 -1.76 39.83
CA PHE A 128 6.60 -3.15 40.00
C PHE A 128 8.06 -3.40 39.60
N ALA A 129 8.46 -2.92 38.42
CA ALA A 129 9.84 -3.05 37.95
C ALA A 129 10.82 -2.34 38.90
N PHE A 130 10.50 -1.14 39.37
CA PHE A 130 11.33 -0.35 40.27
C PHE A 130 11.58 -1.05 41.61
N VAL A 131 10.54 -1.62 42.23
CA VAL A 131 10.67 -2.37 43.49
C VAL A 131 11.64 -3.54 43.32
N ILE A 132 11.52 -4.29 42.22
CA ILE A 132 12.42 -5.42 41.93
C ILE A 132 13.84 -4.92 41.66
N PHE A 133 14.01 -3.90 40.81
CA PHE A 133 15.33 -3.34 40.53
C PHE A 133 16.01 -2.78 41.79
N GLN A 134 15.27 -2.10 42.67
CA GLN A 134 15.82 -1.59 43.93
C GLN A 134 16.23 -2.73 44.85
N PHE A 135 15.42 -3.77 44.97
CA PHE A 135 15.77 -4.97 45.73
C PHE A 135 17.05 -5.63 45.20
N LEU A 136 17.14 -5.83 43.88
CA LEU A 136 18.33 -6.38 43.22
C LEU A 136 19.57 -5.49 43.39
N ASN A 137 19.41 -4.17 43.32
CA ASN A 137 20.50 -3.21 43.49
C ASN A 137 21.06 -3.21 44.92
N ASN A 138 20.18 -3.38 45.93
CA ASN A 138 20.61 -3.53 47.32
C ASN A 138 21.44 -4.81 47.54
N LEU A 139 21.10 -5.91 46.86
CA LEU A 139 21.90 -7.14 46.90
C LEU A 139 23.28 -6.95 46.26
N LEU A 140 23.35 -6.24 45.13
CA LEU A 140 24.62 -5.91 44.47
C LEU A 140 25.52 -5.00 45.32
N TYR A 141 24.92 -4.04 46.02
CA TYR A 141 25.61 -3.14 46.95
C TYR A 141 26.26 -3.92 48.10
N ASN A 142 25.54 -4.88 48.69
CA ASN A 142 26.07 -5.72 49.77
C ASN A 142 27.27 -6.57 49.32
N GLU A 143 27.28 -7.03 48.06
CA GLU A 143 28.40 -7.78 47.46
C GLU A 143 29.54 -6.88 46.97
N LYS A 144 29.46 -5.55 47.14
CA LYS A 144 30.42 -4.55 46.63
C LYS A 144 30.68 -4.70 45.12
N SER A 145 29.67 -5.11 44.35
CA SER A 145 29.79 -5.34 42.92
C SER A 145 29.90 -4.03 42.15
N SER A 146 30.73 -3.98 41.10
CA SER A 146 30.81 -2.84 40.18
C SER A 146 29.56 -2.65 39.32
N ALA A 147 28.66 -3.66 39.29
CA ALA A 147 27.35 -3.57 38.65
C ALA A 147 26.31 -2.83 39.52
N THR A 148 26.67 -2.39 40.73
CA THR A 148 25.78 -1.59 41.57
C THR A 148 25.51 -0.24 40.92
N ILE A 149 24.24 0.09 40.75
CA ILE A 149 23.83 1.35 40.17
C ILE A 149 23.95 2.44 41.27
N PRO A 150 24.71 3.52 41.02
CA PRO A 150 24.88 4.61 41.98
C PRO A 150 23.54 5.20 42.45
N SER A 151 23.48 5.60 43.73
CA SER A 151 22.27 6.23 44.31
C SER A 151 21.83 7.48 43.55
N THR A 152 22.77 8.24 42.98
CA THR A 152 22.51 9.41 42.12
C THR A 152 21.78 9.05 40.83
N THR A 153 22.19 7.97 40.15
CA THR A 153 21.51 7.47 38.95
C THR A 153 20.13 6.87 39.27
N MET A 154 19.97 6.21 40.41
CA MET A 154 18.66 5.74 40.89
C MET A 154 17.70 6.90 41.15
N CYS A 155 18.16 7.95 41.83
CA CYS A 155 17.37 9.17 42.06
C CYS A 155 16.99 9.86 40.73
N SER A 156 17.92 9.90 39.76
CA SER A 156 17.67 10.45 38.41
C SER A 156 16.60 9.67 37.65
N LEU A 157 16.59 8.33 37.73
CA LEU A 157 15.57 7.48 37.11
C LEU A 157 14.19 7.66 37.75
N VAL A 158 14.14 7.81 39.09
CA VAL A 158 12.90 8.10 39.82
C VAL A 158 12.35 9.47 39.43
N LEU A 159 13.20 10.50 39.37
CA LEU A 159 12.79 11.84 38.93
C LEU A 159 12.30 11.84 37.47
N LEU A 160 13.02 11.18 36.57
CA LEU A 160 12.58 11.03 35.17
C LEU A 160 11.22 10.35 35.09
N TRP A 161 11.01 9.29 35.87
CA TRP A 161 9.76 8.57 35.88
C TRP A 161 8.62 9.44 36.44
N PHE A 162 8.71 10.00 37.65
CA PHE A 162 7.63 10.78 38.27
C PHE A 162 7.37 12.14 37.61
N CYS A 163 8.40 12.82 37.10
CA CYS A 163 8.24 14.15 36.50
C CYS A 163 7.79 14.11 35.04
N VAL A 164 8.05 13.03 34.29
CA VAL A 164 7.77 12.98 32.84
C VAL A 164 6.65 12.00 32.50
N ALA A 165 6.65 10.77 33.03
CA ALA A 165 5.73 9.74 32.54
C ALA A 165 4.28 9.89 33.03
N PRO A 166 3.96 10.08 34.34
CA PRO A 166 2.59 10.29 34.79
C PRO A 166 1.90 11.51 34.16
N PRO A 167 2.56 12.69 34.00
CA PRO A 167 1.94 13.80 33.29
C PRO A 167 1.60 13.47 31.83
N LEU A 168 2.49 12.77 31.12
CA LEU A 168 2.25 12.41 29.72
C LEU A 168 1.11 11.39 29.56
N VAL A 169 1.04 10.40 30.45
CA VAL A 169 -0.07 9.44 30.53
C VAL A 169 -1.37 10.16 30.88
N TYR A 170 -1.33 11.13 31.80
CA TYR A 170 -2.50 11.93 32.17
C TYR A 170 -3.01 12.77 30.98
N VAL A 171 -2.12 13.41 30.22
CA VAL A 171 -2.47 14.14 28.99
C VAL A 171 -3.13 13.21 27.99
N GLY A 172 -2.57 12.03 27.75
CA GLY A 172 -3.18 10.99 26.92
C GLY A 172 -4.58 10.60 27.40
N GLY A 173 -4.74 10.40 28.70
CA GLY A 173 -6.01 10.10 29.35
C GLY A 173 -7.07 11.17 29.19
N TYR A 174 -6.68 12.44 29.32
CA TYR A 174 -7.54 13.58 29.08
C TYR A 174 -8.03 13.63 27.62
N LEU A 175 -7.11 13.43 26.65
CA LEU A 175 -7.47 13.36 25.22
C LEU A 175 -8.42 12.19 24.93
N GLY A 176 -8.20 11.03 25.55
CA GLY A 176 -9.07 9.86 25.44
C GLY A 176 -10.47 10.10 25.99
N PHE A 177 -10.57 10.79 27.14
CA PHE A 177 -11.85 11.09 27.79
C PHE A 177 -12.70 12.09 26.97
N LYS A 178 -12.07 13.04 26.29
CA LYS A 178 -12.76 14.07 25.49
C LYS A 178 -13.49 13.48 24.27
N LYS A 179 -13.06 12.33 23.76
CA LYS A 179 -13.69 11.65 22.62
C LYS A 179 -15.04 11.01 23.03
N PRO A 180 -15.99 10.83 22.10
CA PRO A 180 -17.25 10.13 22.38
C PRO A 180 -16.97 8.69 22.85
N ALA A 181 -17.84 8.17 23.73
CA ALA A 181 -17.74 6.81 24.22
C ALA A 181 -17.92 5.82 23.07
N ILE A 182 -17.32 4.63 23.17
CA ILE A 182 -17.59 3.56 22.22
C ILE A 182 -18.92 2.94 22.62
N GLU A 183 -19.95 3.11 21.80
CA GLU A 183 -21.25 2.50 22.04
C GLU A 183 -21.20 1.00 21.68
N PRO A 184 -21.75 0.11 22.53
CA PRO A 184 -21.84 -1.30 22.18
C PRO A 184 -22.73 -1.48 20.93
N PRO A 185 -22.48 -2.52 20.12
CA PRO A 185 -23.26 -2.76 18.90
C PRO A 185 -24.70 -3.18 19.18
N VAL A 186 -25.04 -3.55 20.43
CA VAL A 186 -26.35 -4.04 20.86
C VAL A 186 -26.69 -3.42 22.23
N GLU A 187 -27.97 -3.15 22.48
CA GLU A 187 -28.46 -2.75 23.80
C GLU A 187 -28.27 -3.85 24.85
N ILE A 188 -27.85 -3.45 26.05
CA ILE A 188 -27.58 -4.38 27.14
C ILE A 188 -28.89 -4.73 27.87
N ASN A 189 -29.20 -6.02 27.99
CA ASN A 189 -30.37 -6.50 28.70
C ASN A 189 -30.32 -6.09 30.18
N LYS A 190 -31.47 -5.71 30.76
CA LYS A 190 -31.58 -5.27 32.16
C LYS A 190 -31.37 -6.45 33.14
N THR A 191 -31.96 -7.60 32.85
CA THR A 191 -31.89 -8.79 33.71
C THR A 191 -30.66 -9.66 33.42
N LEU A 192 -29.98 -10.13 34.47
CA LEU A 192 -28.77 -10.94 34.35
C LEU A 192 -29.12 -12.40 34.06
N ARG A 193 -28.63 -12.94 32.93
CA ARG A 193 -28.83 -14.35 32.58
C ARG A 193 -27.91 -15.28 33.38
N LYS A 194 -28.47 -16.42 33.84
CA LYS A 194 -27.70 -17.48 34.51
C LYS A 194 -26.84 -18.25 33.51
N ILE A 195 -25.55 -18.36 33.78
CA ILE A 195 -24.58 -19.07 32.92
C ILE A 195 -24.83 -20.59 33.06
N PRO A 196 -24.93 -21.36 31.95
CA PRO A 196 -25.10 -22.81 32.00
C PRO A 196 -23.85 -23.52 32.57
N LYS A 197 -24.03 -24.72 33.14
CA LYS A 197 -22.91 -25.52 33.66
C LYS A 197 -21.98 -25.92 32.50
N GLN A 198 -20.71 -25.55 32.59
CA GLN A 198 -19.70 -25.84 31.57
C GLN A 198 -19.03 -27.20 31.81
N ALA A 199 -18.63 -27.87 30.73
CA ALA A 199 -17.83 -29.08 30.81
C ALA A 199 -16.41 -28.78 31.32
N TRP A 200 -15.74 -29.76 31.93
CA TRP A 200 -14.44 -29.59 32.56
C TRP A 200 -13.35 -29.05 31.61
N TYR A 201 -13.35 -29.49 30.34
CA TYR A 201 -12.40 -29.05 29.30
C TYR A 201 -12.70 -27.65 28.76
N THR A 202 -13.89 -27.09 29.03
CA THR A 202 -14.23 -25.69 28.74
C THR A 202 -14.04 -24.76 29.93
N SER A 203 -13.59 -25.29 31.06
CA SER A 203 -13.31 -24.50 32.26
C SER A 203 -12.31 -23.39 31.96
N THR A 204 -12.48 -22.26 32.63
CA THR A 204 -11.69 -21.05 32.40
C THR A 204 -10.19 -21.31 32.57
N VAL A 205 -9.79 -22.00 33.65
CA VAL A 205 -8.39 -22.26 33.96
C VAL A 205 -7.73 -23.18 32.91
N PHE A 206 -8.40 -24.28 32.56
CA PHE A 206 -7.87 -25.24 31.58
C PHE A 206 -7.74 -24.62 30.18
N ALA A 207 -8.74 -23.87 29.74
CA ALA A 207 -8.72 -23.20 28.44
C ALA A 207 -7.65 -22.10 28.36
N ILE A 208 -7.42 -21.37 29.46
CA ILE A 208 -6.35 -20.37 29.53
C ILE A 208 -4.99 -21.05 29.37
N LEU A 209 -4.71 -22.11 30.13
CA LEU A 209 -3.41 -22.82 30.09
C LEU A 209 -3.13 -23.43 28.72
N ILE A 210 -4.09 -24.15 28.13
CA ILE A 210 -3.90 -24.75 26.80
C ILE A 210 -3.76 -23.67 25.71
N GLY A 211 -4.58 -22.63 25.78
CA GLY A 211 -4.51 -21.53 24.82
C GLY A 211 -3.16 -20.82 24.83
N SER A 212 -2.53 -20.67 26.00
CA SER A 212 -1.25 -19.97 26.12
C SER A 212 -0.02 -20.75 25.65
N ILE A 213 -0.13 -22.06 25.38
CA ILE A 213 0.98 -22.87 24.84
C ILE A 213 1.37 -22.38 23.43
N PHE A 214 0.40 -22.02 22.61
CA PHE A 214 0.65 -21.66 21.21
C PHE A 214 1.43 -20.34 21.06
N PRO A 215 1.05 -19.21 21.70
CA PRO A 215 1.87 -18.00 21.69
C PRO A 215 3.29 -18.24 22.23
N PHE A 216 3.43 -19.05 23.28
CA PHE A 216 4.76 -19.40 23.81
C PHE A 216 5.59 -20.21 22.80
N ALA A 217 4.99 -21.18 22.11
CA ALA A 217 5.69 -21.99 21.10
C ALA A 217 6.24 -21.13 19.96
N THR A 218 5.55 -20.05 19.57
CA THR A 218 6.03 -19.14 18.50
C THR A 218 7.29 -18.36 18.86
N ILE A 219 7.49 -18.04 20.15
CA ILE A 219 8.66 -17.28 20.62
C ILE A 219 9.77 -18.17 21.19
N LEU A 220 9.51 -19.46 21.42
CA LEU A 220 10.42 -20.37 22.13
C LEU A 220 11.87 -20.33 21.62
N VAL A 221 12.06 -20.45 20.30
CA VAL A 221 13.38 -20.49 19.66
C VAL A 221 14.11 -19.16 19.85
N GLU A 222 13.42 -18.05 19.66
CA GLU A 222 14.01 -16.71 19.80
C GLU A 222 14.27 -16.31 21.23
N PHE A 223 13.40 -16.74 22.14
CA PHE A 223 13.64 -16.57 23.56
C PHE A 223 14.89 -17.32 24.01
N PHE A 224 15.14 -18.53 23.50
CA PHE A 224 16.37 -19.28 23.76
C PHE A 224 17.62 -18.54 23.26
N PHE A 225 17.62 -18.06 22.02
CA PHE A 225 18.74 -17.27 21.49
C PHE A 225 18.93 -15.95 22.24
N GLY A 226 17.84 -15.30 22.66
CA GLY A 226 17.86 -14.12 23.52
C GLY A 226 18.52 -14.41 24.87
N LEU A 227 18.18 -15.53 25.52
CA LEU A 227 18.81 -15.94 26.78
C LEU A 227 20.30 -16.22 26.60
N ILE A 228 20.71 -16.85 25.49
CA ILE A 228 22.14 -17.05 25.18
C ILE A 228 22.85 -15.71 24.96
N PHE A 229 22.21 -14.79 24.25
CA PHE A 229 22.76 -13.45 24.00
C PHE A 229 23.01 -12.69 25.31
N PHE A 230 22.00 -12.64 26.20
CA PHE A 230 22.08 -11.89 27.44
C PHE A 230 23.02 -12.52 28.47
N TRP A 231 23.01 -13.86 28.63
CA TRP A 231 23.74 -14.53 29.72
C TRP A 231 25.08 -15.13 29.32
N TYR A 232 25.29 -15.51 28.05
CA TYR A 232 26.59 -15.99 27.54
C TYR A 232 27.37 -14.94 26.74
N HIS A 233 26.84 -13.72 26.59
CA HIS A 233 27.44 -12.61 25.83
C HIS A 233 27.83 -12.97 24.38
N LYS A 234 27.16 -13.96 23.78
CA LYS A 234 27.37 -14.33 22.37
C LYS A 234 26.61 -13.38 21.46
N PHE A 235 27.17 -13.01 20.31
CA PHE A 235 26.50 -12.11 19.35
C PHE A 235 25.24 -12.75 18.76
N TYR A 236 24.11 -12.05 18.87
CA TYR A 236 22.86 -12.40 18.20
C TYR A 236 22.83 -11.69 16.84
N ARG A 237 22.76 -12.46 15.75
CA ARG A 237 22.84 -11.94 14.36
C ARG A 237 21.49 -12.03 13.62
N GLY A 238 20.41 -12.36 14.32
CA GLY A 238 19.10 -12.71 13.78
C GLY A 238 18.03 -11.61 13.80
N PHE A 239 18.38 -10.32 13.78
CA PHE A 239 17.40 -9.22 13.93
C PHE A 239 16.26 -9.21 12.89
N GLY A 240 16.52 -9.69 11.66
CA GLY A 240 15.46 -9.88 10.66
C GLY A 240 14.48 -11.00 11.01
N PHE A 241 14.95 -12.05 11.66
CA PHE A 241 14.12 -13.15 12.14
C PHE A 241 13.30 -12.73 13.38
N LEU A 242 13.84 -11.85 14.23
CA LEU A 242 13.15 -11.27 15.38
C LEU A 242 11.87 -10.49 14.97
N LEU A 243 11.91 -9.75 13.86
CA LEU A 243 10.72 -9.06 13.33
C LEU A 243 9.66 -10.07 12.87
N ILE A 244 10.08 -11.12 12.17
CA ILE A 244 9.18 -12.18 11.68
C ILE A 244 8.51 -12.89 12.87
N THR A 245 9.28 -13.26 13.88
CA THR A 245 8.74 -13.95 15.08
C THR A 245 7.86 -13.03 15.91
N PHE A 246 8.17 -11.73 15.99
CA PHE A 246 7.27 -10.76 16.60
C PHE A 246 5.92 -10.69 15.87
N VAL A 247 5.92 -10.65 14.53
CA VAL A 247 4.67 -10.67 13.74
C VAL A 247 3.90 -11.98 13.97
N LEU A 248 4.57 -13.12 13.94
CA LEU A 248 3.94 -14.43 14.21
C LEU A 248 3.36 -14.51 15.62
N LEU A 249 4.05 -13.95 16.61
CA LEU A 249 3.55 -13.85 17.98
C LEU A 249 2.27 -13.02 18.05
N VAL A 250 2.22 -11.85 17.37
CA VAL A 250 1.02 -11.00 17.32
C VAL A 250 -0.16 -11.76 16.71
N VAL A 251 0.07 -12.48 15.61
CA VAL A 251 -0.95 -13.32 14.96
C VAL A 251 -1.44 -14.43 15.91
N ALA A 252 -0.53 -15.17 16.54
CA ALA A 252 -0.89 -16.23 17.48
C ALA A 252 -1.65 -15.68 18.71
N CYS A 253 -1.24 -14.53 19.25
CA CYS A 253 -1.93 -13.85 20.33
C CYS A 253 -3.30 -13.30 19.92
N ALA A 254 -3.57 -13.07 18.64
CA ALA A 254 -4.86 -12.64 18.14
C ALA A 254 -5.80 -13.83 17.85
N GLU A 255 -5.33 -14.85 17.15
CA GLU A 255 -6.15 -15.97 16.68
C GLU A 255 -6.70 -16.82 17.83
N ILE A 256 -5.84 -17.20 18.79
CA ILE A 256 -6.23 -18.15 19.85
C ILE A 256 -7.33 -17.57 20.76
N PRO A 257 -7.25 -16.31 21.24
CA PRO A 257 -8.33 -15.71 22.00
C PRO A 257 -9.63 -15.58 21.19
N ILE A 258 -9.58 -15.26 19.90
CA ILE A 258 -10.79 -15.17 19.04
C ILE A 258 -11.51 -16.52 18.99
N VAL A 259 -10.76 -17.60 18.72
CA VAL A 259 -11.32 -18.96 18.64
C VAL A 259 -11.93 -19.38 19.98
N LEU A 260 -11.22 -19.16 21.08
CA LEU A 260 -11.72 -19.51 22.42
C LEU A 260 -12.91 -18.65 22.84
N CYS A 261 -12.92 -17.36 22.48
CA CYS A 261 -14.05 -16.46 22.69
C CYS A 261 -15.28 -16.93 21.93
N TYR A 262 -15.13 -17.38 20.68
CA TYR A 262 -16.22 -17.94 19.89
C TYR A 262 -16.83 -19.19 20.55
N TYR A 263 -16.01 -20.18 20.92
CA TYR A 263 -16.51 -21.38 21.61
C TYR A 263 -17.18 -21.04 22.95
N GLN A 264 -16.67 -20.02 23.66
CA GLN A 264 -17.25 -19.56 24.91
C GLN A 264 -18.62 -18.92 24.71
N LEU A 265 -18.77 -18.01 23.75
CA LEU A 265 -20.04 -17.37 23.41
C LEU A 265 -21.07 -18.41 22.96
N ARG A 266 -20.63 -19.41 22.18
CA ARG A 266 -21.46 -20.57 21.82
C ARG A 266 -21.95 -21.35 23.03
N SER A 267 -21.12 -21.51 24.06
CA SER A 267 -21.49 -22.21 25.30
C SER A 267 -22.43 -21.42 26.22
N GLY A 268 -22.91 -20.23 25.81
CA GLY A 268 -23.82 -19.42 26.61
C GLY A 268 -23.14 -18.57 27.69
N ASN A 269 -21.81 -18.43 27.66
CA ASN A 269 -21.04 -17.68 28.66
C ASN A 269 -20.53 -16.34 28.08
N TYR A 270 -21.10 -15.23 28.53
CA TYR A 270 -20.74 -13.88 28.08
C TYR A 270 -19.47 -13.28 28.72
N LYS A 271 -18.86 -13.93 29.73
CA LYS A 271 -17.73 -13.36 30.48
C LYS A 271 -16.39 -13.53 29.74
N TRP A 272 -16.23 -12.90 28.58
CA TRP A 272 -15.07 -13.07 27.71
C TRP A 272 -13.93 -12.08 28.00
N TRP A 273 -14.23 -10.89 28.54
CA TRP A 273 -13.27 -9.79 28.76
C TRP A 273 -11.93 -10.23 29.40
N TRP A 274 -11.96 -10.68 30.66
CA TRP A 274 -10.78 -11.15 31.38
C TRP A 274 -10.19 -12.43 30.78
N ARG A 275 -11.03 -13.30 30.25
CA ARG A 275 -10.59 -14.57 29.70
C ARG A 275 -9.75 -14.37 28.44
N SER A 276 -10.16 -13.49 27.53
CA SER A 276 -9.40 -13.15 26.32
C SER A 276 -8.02 -12.56 26.65
N PHE A 277 -7.94 -11.69 27.65
CA PHE A 277 -6.70 -11.14 28.16
C PHE A 277 -5.81 -12.21 28.78
N LEU A 278 -6.36 -13.05 29.66
CA LEU A 278 -5.58 -14.08 30.38
C LEU A 278 -5.12 -15.22 29.46
N THR A 279 -5.91 -15.62 28.47
CA THR A 279 -5.57 -16.68 27.51
C THR A 279 -4.26 -16.39 26.76
N SER A 280 -4.05 -15.14 26.35
CA SER A 280 -2.80 -14.73 25.69
C SER A 280 -1.73 -14.36 26.73
N GLY A 281 -2.11 -13.65 27.79
CA GLY A 281 -1.21 -13.22 28.88
C GLY A 281 -0.50 -14.37 29.59
N CYS A 282 -1.17 -15.49 29.86
CA CYS A 282 -0.61 -16.64 30.57
C CYS A 282 0.57 -17.32 29.85
N SER A 283 0.87 -16.96 28.60
CA SER A 283 2.08 -17.38 27.91
C SER A 283 3.36 -16.93 28.65
N ALA A 284 3.27 -15.88 29.46
CA ALA A 284 4.33 -15.45 30.37
C ALA A 284 4.70 -16.47 31.45
N VAL A 285 3.75 -17.31 31.89
CA VAL A 285 4.03 -18.37 32.87
C VAL A 285 4.93 -19.43 32.23
N TYR A 286 4.65 -19.81 30.98
CA TYR A 286 5.50 -20.74 30.23
C TYR A 286 6.89 -20.15 29.97
N LEU A 287 6.97 -18.85 29.67
CA LEU A 287 8.23 -18.13 29.53
C LEU A 287 9.05 -18.19 30.83
N PHE A 288 8.43 -17.95 31.99
CA PHE A 288 9.10 -18.04 33.28
C PHE A 288 9.54 -19.47 33.63
N LEU A 289 8.70 -20.48 33.37
CA LEU A 289 9.06 -21.88 33.56
C LEU A 289 10.25 -22.30 32.67
N TYR A 290 10.28 -21.84 31.42
CA TYR A 290 11.39 -22.09 30.52
C TYR A 290 12.67 -21.37 30.97
N ALA A 291 12.56 -20.15 31.51
CA ALA A 291 13.69 -19.47 32.12
C ALA A 291 14.24 -20.24 33.34
N THR A 292 13.37 -20.83 34.16
CA THR A 292 13.79 -21.72 35.26
C THR A 292 14.46 -23.00 34.74
N PHE A 293 13.96 -23.57 33.64
CA PHE A 293 14.64 -24.69 32.98
C PHE A 293 16.02 -24.29 32.46
N PHE A 294 16.14 -23.12 31.83
CA PHE A 294 17.42 -22.60 31.34
C PHE A 294 18.42 -22.33 32.47
N PHE A 295 17.96 -21.92 33.66
CA PHE A 295 18.80 -21.76 34.85
C PHE A 295 19.57 -23.05 35.19
N THR A 296 18.97 -24.23 35.02
CA THR A 296 19.66 -25.53 35.25
C THR A 296 20.82 -25.78 34.27
N LYS A 297 20.89 -25.05 33.15
CA LYS A 297 21.95 -25.15 32.15
C LYS A 297 23.09 -24.16 32.38
N ILE A 298 22.86 -23.10 33.16
CA ILE A 298 23.88 -22.11 33.50
C ILE A 298 24.58 -22.54 34.79
N ALA A 299 25.91 -22.57 34.79
CA ALA A 299 26.71 -22.87 35.99
C ALA A 299 26.81 -21.65 36.92
N ILE A 300 25.70 -21.20 37.52
CA ILE A 300 25.69 -20.11 38.51
C ILE A 300 25.97 -20.69 39.89
N VAL A 301 27.12 -20.33 40.47
CA VAL A 301 27.56 -20.86 41.79
C VAL A 301 27.09 -19.99 42.95
N LYS A 302 26.96 -18.67 42.76
CA LYS A 302 26.59 -17.72 43.84
C LYS A 302 25.07 -17.54 43.95
N PRO A 303 24.50 -17.53 45.17
CA PRO A 303 23.06 -17.36 45.38
C PRO A 303 22.56 -15.96 44.95
N VAL A 304 23.38 -14.91 45.13
CA VAL A 304 23.03 -13.54 44.71
C VAL A 304 22.85 -13.44 43.20
N SER A 305 23.69 -14.12 42.42
CA SER A 305 23.58 -14.19 40.96
C SER A 305 22.32 -14.94 40.50
N ALA A 306 21.90 -15.97 41.25
CA ALA A 306 20.62 -16.64 41.00
C ALA A 306 19.42 -15.72 41.28
N MET A 307 19.46 -14.94 42.37
CA MET A 307 18.42 -13.95 42.69
C MET A 307 18.31 -12.87 41.61
N LEU A 308 19.45 -12.39 41.07
CA LEU A 308 19.48 -11.45 39.96
C LEU A 308 18.85 -12.02 38.68
N TYR A 309 19.18 -13.27 38.36
CA TYR A 309 18.58 -13.98 37.22
C TYR A 309 17.06 -14.05 37.35
N PHE A 310 16.54 -14.58 38.47
CA PHE A 310 15.11 -14.73 38.67
C PHE A 310 14.39 -13.38 38.76
N GLY A 311 15.01 -12.37 39.38
CA GLY A 311 14.44 -11.02 39.46
C GLY A 311 14.26 -10.38 38.08
N HIS A 312 15.26 -10.44 37.20
CA HIS A 312 15.13 -9.93 35.82
C HIS A 312 14.13 -10.74 35.00
N MET A 313 14.13 -12.07 35.11
CA MET A 313 13.17 -12.92 34.39
C MET A 313 11.72 -12.69 34.84
N LEU A 314 11.51 -12.33 36.10
CA LEU A 314 10.20 -11.99 36.65
C LEU A 314 9.67 -10.65 36.09
N VAL A 315 10.55 -9.65 35.92
CA VAL A 315 10.18 -8.39 35.25
C VAL A 315 9.83 -8.64 33.77
N VAL A 316 10.64 -9.44 33.08
CA VAL A 316 10.42 -9.79 31.66
C VAL A 316 9.13 -10.58 31.47
N SER A 317 8.84 -11.56 32.33
CA SER A 317 7.59 -12.32 32.25
C SER A 317 6.37 -11.46 32.52
N TYR A 318 6.44 -10.54 33.49
CA TYR A 318 5.35 -9.60 33.76
C TYR A 318 5.10 -8.62 32.60
N ALA A 319 6.15 -8.11 31.96
CA ALA A 319 6.03 -7.31 30.74
C ALA A 319 5.37 -8.12 29.61
N PHE A 320 5.81 -9.37 29.42
CA PHE A 320 5.26 -10.26 28.40
C PHE A 320 3.77 -10.58 28.64
N PHE A 321 3.36 -10.76 29.90
CA PHE A 321 1.97 -10.97 30.30
C PHE A 321 1.07 -9.80 29.88
N LEU A 322 1.49 -8.56 30.16
CA LEU A 322 0.73 -7.37 29.79
C LEU A 322 0.70 -7.19 28.26
N LEU A 323 1.84 -7.36 27.59
CA LEU A 323 1.95 -7.25 26.13
C LEU A 323 1.01 -8.23 25.42
N THR A 324 1.17 -9.52 25.66
CA THR A 324 0.40 -10.57 24.97
C THR A 324 -1.09 -10.50 25.35
N GLY A 325 -1.40 -10.22 26.62
CA GLY A 325 -2.77 -10.07 27.11
C GLY A 325 -3.55 -8.96 26.40
N THR A 326 -2.90 -7.83 26.13
CA THR A 326 -3.56 -6.72 25.43
C THR A 326 -3.85 -7.01 23.97
N ILE A 327 -2.95 -7.70 23.27
CA ILE A 327 -3.18 -8.13 21.88
C ILE A 327 -4.41 -9.05 21.82
N GLY A 328 -4.52 -10.01 22.74
CA GLY A 328 -5.67 -10.91 22.80
C GLY A 328 -6.98 -10.22 23.13
N PHE A 329 -6.97 -9.26 24.07
CA PHE A 329 -8.14 -8.48 24.43
C PHE A 329 -8.69 -7.65 23.25
N PHE A 330 -7.83 -6.85 22.60
CA PHE A 330 -8.27 -5.99 21.49
C PHE A 330 -8.73 -6.81 20.28
N SER A 331 -8.10 -7.95 20.00
CA SER A 331 -8.50 -8.85 18.91
C SER A 331 -9.93 -9.38 19.10
N CYS A 332 -10.27 -9.83 20.31
CA CYS A 332 -11.64 -10.25 20.64
C CYS A 332 -12.65 -9.08 20.66
N PHE A 333 -12.22 -7.90 21.10
CA PHE A 333 -13.06 -6.70 21.10
C PHE A 333 -13.48 -6.30 19.68
N PHE A 334 -12.56 -6.29 18.72
CA PHE A 334 -12.90 -6.01 17.32
C PHE A 334 -13.78 -7.09 16.71
N PHE A 335 -13.48 -8.37 16.97
CA PHE A 335 -14.28 -9.49 16.48
C PHE A 335 -15.75 -9.43 16.92
N THR A 336 -16.02 -9.03 18.16
CA THR A 336 -17.38 -8.97 18.71
C THR A 336 -18.16 -7.73 18.26
N SER A 337 -17.50 -6.69 17.76
CA SER A 337 -18.10 -5.37 17.47
C SER A 337 -18.86 -5.23 16.14
N ILE A 338 -18.95 -6.29 15.33
CA ILE A 338 -19.52 -6.23 13.97
C ILE A 338 -21.06 -6.26 14.04
N ARG A 339 -21.73 -5.22 13.50
CA ARG A 339 -23.20 -5.10 13.44
C ARG A 339 -23.78 -5.77 12.19
N PRO A 340 -24.89 -6.51 12.30
CA PRO A 340 -25.80 -6.77 11.18
C PRO A 340 -26.92 -5.73 11.14
N GLY A 341 -27.06 -5.00 10.02
CA GLY A 341 -28.19 -4.07 9.80
C GLY A 341 -27.83 -2.66 9.32
N ASP A 342 -26.58 -2.40 8.94
CA ASP A 342 -26.14 -1.06 8.54
C ASP A 342 -26.77 -0.58 7.22
N GLU A 343 -27.13 0.70 7.18
CA GLU A 343 -27.49 1.42 5.96
C GLU A 343 -26.35 1.34 4.94
N ILE A 344 -26.67 0.99 3.69
CA ILE A 344 -25.67 0.87 2.64
C ILE A 344 -25.54 2.21 1.93
N LEU A 345 -24.50 2.96 2.28
CA LEU A 345 -24.22 4.26 1.69
C LEU A 345 -23.64 4.14 0.29
N VAL A 346 -24.44 4.48 -0.73
CA VAL A 346 -23.98 4.69 -2.11
C VAL A 346 -23.20 6.00 -2.16
N LYS A 347 -22.00 5.95 -2.72
CA LYS A 347 -21.15 7.13 -2.93
C LYS A 347 -21.18 7.49 -4.40
N VAL A 348 -21.35 8.78 -4.70
CA VAL A 348 -21.17 9.29 -6.07
C VAL A 348 -19.74 9.76 -6.23
N ASN A 349 -19.21 9.59 -7.43
CA ASN A 349 -17.88 10.02 -7.82
C ASN A 349 -17.95 10.97 -9.01
N ASP A 350 -16.78 11.40 -9.49
CA ASP A 350 -16.66 12.31 -10.63
C ASP A 350 -17.25 11.77 -11.94
N LEU A 351 -17.68 12.72 -12.76
CA LEU A 351 -18.11 12.55 -14.14
C LEU A 351 -16.87 12.39 -15.03
N THR A 352 -16.76 11.29 -15.77
CA THR A 352 -15.64 11.03 -16.69
C THR A 352 -16.10 10.91 -18.13
N SER A 353 -15.26 11.25 -19.09
CA SER A 353 -15.54 11.10 -20.52
C SER A 353 -14.29 10.62 -21.26
N ILE A 354 -14.50 9.70 -22.20
CA ILE A 354 -13.44 9.20 -23.09
C ILE A 354 -13.01 10.29 -24.10
N LYS A 355 -13.91 11.21 -24.48
CA LYS A 355 -13.65 12.27 -25.47
C LYS A 355 -12.88 13.45 -24.90
N THR A 356 -13.12 13.84 -23.65
CA THR A 356 -12.49 15.02 -23.05
C THR A 356 -11.49 14.68 -21.96
N GLN A 357 -11.52 13.47 -21.37
CA GLN A 357 -10.54 13.02 -20.36
C GLN A 357 -10.39 13.94 -19.13
N ILE A 358 -11.30 14.92 -18.96
CA ILE A 358 -11.30 15.88 -17.85
C ILE A 358 -12.46 15.51 -16.93
N PRO A 359 -12.18 15.15 -15.66
CA PRO A 359 -13.22 14.84 -14.70
C PRO A 359 -13.90 16.12 -14.18
N TYR A 360 -15.19 16.01 -13.91
CA TYR A 360 -15.99 17.06 -13.27
C TYR A 360 -16.70 16.47 -12.05
N SER A 361 -16.89 17.25 -10.99
CA SER A 361 -17.62 16.78 -9.81
C SER A 361 -19.08 16.45 -10.18
N TYR A 362 -19.65 15.41 -9.59
CA TYR A 362 -21.06 15.05 -9.81
C TYR A 362 -21.99 16.25 -9.58
N TYR A 363 -21.81 17.00 -8.49
CA TYR A 363 -22.64 18.16 -8.16
C TYR A 363 -22.29 19.44 -8.93
N SER A 364 -21.41 19.37 -9.94
CA SER A 364 -21.23 20.47 -10.90
C SER A 364 -22.43 20.60 -11.83
N LEU A 365 -23.12 19.49 -12.12
CA LEU A 365 -24.36 19.46 -12.85
C LEU A 365 -25.56 19.62 -11.91
N PRO A 366 -26.74 20.02 -12.41
CA PRO A 366 -27.94 20.23 -11.62
C PRO A 366 -28.59 18.87 -11.21
N PHE A 367 -27.84 18.02 -10.52
CA PHE A 367 -28.32 16.80 -9.89
C PHE A 367 -28.76 17.05 -8.44
N CYS A 368 -29.55 16.13 -7.90
CA CYS A 368 -30.08 16.20 -6.54
C CYS A 368 -28.97 16.17 -5.47
N LYS A 369 -28.92 17.19 -4.60
CA LYS A 369 -27.98 17.28 -3.47
C LYS A 369 -28.62 16.74 -2.18
N PRO A 370 -27.89 16.04 -1.31
CA PRO A 370 -28.40 15.58 -0.01
C PRO A 370 -28.49 16.73 1.00
N ASP A 371 -29.40 16.61 1.98
CA ASP A 371 -29.64 17.63 3.03
C ASP A 371 -28.43 17.88 3.95
N ILE A 372 -27.55 16.88 4.13
CA ILE A 372 -26.32 16.98 4.93
C ILE A 372 -25.11 16.59 4.08
N GLN A 373 -24.33 17.58 3.65
CA GLN A 373 -23.03 17.38 3.01
C GLN A 373 -21.95 17.12 4.07
N VAL A 374 -21.79 15.85 4.48
CA VAL A 374 -20.58 15.43 5.19
C VAL A 374 -19.61 14.85 4.16
N ASP A 375 -18.68 15.68 3.70
CA ASP A 375 -17.55 15.22 2.90
C ASP A 375 -16.60 14.46 3.82
N ASN A 376 -16.44 13.15 3.60
CA ASN A 376 -15.35 12.42 4.24
C ASN A 376 -14.04 12.99 3.70
N ALA A 377 -13.12 13.40 4.58
CA ALA A 377 -11.82 13.90 4.18
C ALA A 377 -11.14 12.88 3.23
N PRO A 378 -10.92 13.22 1.95
CA PRO A 378 -10.29 12.30 1.03
C PRO A 378 -8.84 12.05 1.46
N THR A 379 -8.34 10.85 1.23
CA THR A 379 -6.90 10.60 1.31
C THR A 379 -6.18 11.52 0.32
N LEU A 380 -4.98 12.00 0.69
CA LEU A 380 -4.19 12.96 -0.09
C LEU A 380 -4.23 12.65 -1.59
N TRP A 381 -4.00 11.39 -1.96
CA TRP A 381 -3.95 10.98 -3.36
C TRP A 381 -5.32 10.95 -4.07
N ARG A 382 -6.41 10.58 -3.39
CA ARG A 382 -7.77 10.69 -3.98
C ARG A 382 -8.07 12.14 -4.32
N PHE A 383 -7.65 13.05 -3.46
CA PHE A 383 -7.78 14.47 -3.70
C PHE A 383 -6.94 14.95 -4.90
N LEU A 384 -5.68 14.52 -5.03
CA LEU A 384 -4.79 14.90 -6.14
C LEU A 384 -5.26 14.45 -7.52
N LEU A 385 -6.05 13.38 -7.59
CA LEU A 385 -6.65 12.90 -8.84
C LEU A 385 -8.05 13.46 -9.11
N GLY A 386 -8.55 14.32 -8.23
CA GLY A 386 -9.93 14.80 -8.31
C GLY A 386 -10.98 13.81 -7.82
N ASP A 387 -10.63 12.56 -7.46
CA ASP A 387 -11.53 11.48 -7.01
C ASP A 387 -12.24 11.86 -5.69
N ARG A 388 -13.33 12.62 -5.82
CA ARG A 388 -14.14 13.15 -4.73
C ARG A 388 -15.38 12.27 -4.54
N GLN A 389 -15.23 11.24 -3.72
CA GLN A 389 -16.37 10.44 -3.30
C GLN A 389 -17.25 11.24 -2.34
N GLN A 390 -18.43 11.62 -2.82
CA GLN A 390 -19.43 12.37 -2.05
C GLN A 390 -20.62 11.47 -1.71
N ARG A 391 -21.32 11.81 -0.62
CA ARG A 391 -22.56 11.10 -0.26
C ARG A 391 -23.59 11.30 -1.36
N SER A 392 -24.24 10.21 -1.78
CA SER A 392 -25.37 10.29 -2.69
C SER A 392 -26.68 10.47 -1.92
N PRO A 393 -27.74 10.98 -2.57
CA PRO A 393 -29.10 10.98 -2.01
C PRO A 393 -29.79 9.61 -2.08
N PHE A 394 -29.14 8.57 -2.64
CA PHE A 394 -29.71 7.23 -2.74
C PHE A 394 -29.52 6.46 -1.44
N LEU A 395 -30.62 6.10 -0.79
CA LEU A 395 -30.64 5.35 0.47
C LEU A 395 -31.00 3.90 0.21
N PHE A 396 -30.02 3.00 0.38
CA PHE A 396 -30.21 1.56 0.23
C PHE A 396 -30.31 0.89 1.59
N GLU A 397 -31.34 0.06 1.74
CA GLU A 397 -31.51 -0.83 2.88
C GLU A 397 -31.30 -2.27 2.39
N MET A 398 -30.43 -3.02 3.07
CA MET A 398 -30.04 -4.34 2.61
C MET A 398 -31.26 -5.27 2.53
N LYS A 399 -31.48 -5.91 1.37
CA LYS A 399 -32.61 -6.82 1.07
C LYS A 399 -34.01 -6.18 1.08
N VAL A 400 -34.12 -4.85 1.11
CA VAL A 400 -35.41 -4.15 1.00
C VAL A 400 -35.51 -3.58 -0.42
N PRO A 401 -36.20 -4.25 -1.36
CA PRO A 401 -36.40 -3.68 -2.68
C PRO A 401 -37.26 -2.42 -2.57
N LYS A 402 -36.85 -1.37 -3.28
CA LYS A 402 -37.57 -0.10 -3.36
C LYS A 402 -37.86 0.20 -4.82
N THR A 403 -39.09 0.57 -5.15
CA THR A 403 -39.49 0.92 -6.52
C THR A 403 -40.03 2.34 -6.56
N CYS A 404 -39.81 3.02 -7.69
CA CYS A 404 -40.19 4.38 -8.03
C CYS A 404 -39.97 5.39 -6.89
N GLN A 405 -38.77 5.40 -6.31
CA GLN A 405 -38.43 6.36 -5.27
C GLN A 405 -38.03 7.70 -5.89
N ILE A 406 -38.68 8.78 -5.44
CA ILE A 406 -38.41 10.14 -5.92
C ILE A 406 -37.22 10.70 -5.14
N VAL A 407 -36.21 11.16 -5.87
CA VAL A 407 -35.02 11.79 -5.28
C VAL A 407 -35.25 13.30 -5.14
N CYS A 408 -35.45 13.98 -6.27
CA CYS A 408 -35.74 15.41 -6.30
C CYS A 408 -36.32 15.85 -7.65
N ARG A 409 -36.75 17.12 -7.69
CA ARG A 409 -37.21 17.84 -8.88
C ARG A 409 -36.26 19.00 -9.16
N VAL A 410 -35.88 19.15 -10.44
CA VAL A 410 -34.96 20.18 -10.91
C VAL A 410 -35.60 20.94 -12.06
N PHE A 411 -35.55 22.27 -12.01
CA PHE A 411 -35.97 23.14 -13.10
C PHE A 411 -34.79 23.45 -13.99
N VAL A 412 -34.94 23.32 -15.31
CA VAL A 412 -33.84 23.53 -16.26
C VAL A 412 -33.85 24.96 -16.80
N GLY A 413 -32.90 25.76 -16.35
CA GLY A 413 -32.62 27.09 -16.92
C GLY A 413 -31.82 27.05 -18.23
N GLU A 414 -31.61 28.20 -18.86
CA GLU A 414 -30.87 28.28 -20.14
C GLU A 414 -29.40 27.84 -20.01
N LYS A 415 -28.74 28.22 -18.90
CA LYS A 415 -27.34 27.82 -18.63
C LYS A 415 -27.22 26.31 -18.39
N GLU A 416 -28.11 25.76 -17.56
CA GLU A 416 -28.14 24.34 -17.20
C GLU A 416 -28.46 23.46 -18.40
N ALA A 417 -29.38 23.87 -19.27
CA ALA A 417 -29.68 23.17 -20.52
C ALA A 417 -28.43 23.08 -21.41
N LYS A 418 -27.71 24.20 -21.60
CA LYS A 418 -26.48 24.23 -22.40
C LYS A 418 -25.39 23.33 -21.82
N GLU A 419 -25.18 23.37 -20.50
CA GLU A 419 -24.21 22.50 -19.82
C GLU A 419 -24.57 21.02 -19.95
N LEU A 420 -25.84 20.64 -19.73
CA LEU A 420 -26.30 19.26 -19.89
C LEU A 420 -26.14 18.76 -21.33
N ILE A 421 -26.50 19.58 -22.32
CA ILE A 421 -26.34 19.25 -23.75
C ILE A 421 -24.86 19.05 -24.10
N GLU A 422 -23.96 19.96 -23.67
CA GLU A 422 -22.52 19.83 -23.91
C GLU A 422 -21.97 18.54 -23.27
N LYS A 423 -22.40 18.18 -22.06
CA LYS A 423 -21.95 16.96 -21.38
C LYS A 423 -22.49 15.68 -22.03
N VAL A 424 -23.72 15.70 -22.56
CA VAL A 424 -24.30 14.57 -23.32
C VAL A 424 -23.54 14.39 -24.65
N GLU A 425 -23.26 15.47 -25.38
CA GLU A 425 -22.50 15.43 -26.63
C GLU A 425 -21.07 14.89 -26.46
N ASN A 426 -20.43 15.31 -25.36
CA ASN A 426 -19.12 14.82 -24.95
C ASN A 426 -19.16 13.43 -24.30
N GLN A 427 -20.29 12.73 -24.28
CA GLN A 427 -20.44 11.36 -23.77
C GLN A 427 -19.97 11.16 -22.32
N TYR A 428 -20.24 12.14 -21.45
CA TYR A 428 -19.91 12.01 -20.03
C TYR A 428 -20.67 10.85 -19.37
N ARG A 429 -19.97 10.19 -18.46
CA ARG A 429 -20.45 9.07 -17.65
C ARG A 429 -20.43 9.45 -16.18
N VAL A 430 -21.46 9.03 -15.46
CA VAL A 430 -21.58 9.16 -14.02
C VAL A 430 -21.01 7.91 -13.37
N ASN A 431 -20.02 8.09 -12.49
CA ASN A 431 -19.42 7.01 -11.72
C ASN A 431 -19.99 7.00 -10.31
N MET A 432 -20.39 5.83 -9.84
CA MET A 432 -20.85 5.61 -8.46
C MET A 432 -20.14 4.39 -7.89
N ALA A 433 -20.10 4.28 -6.57
CA ALA A 433 -19.51 3.15 -5.87
C ALA A 433 -20.34 2.71 -4.66
N LEU A 434 -20.44 1.40 -4.46
CA LEU A 434 -21.12 0.75 -3.35
C LEU A 434 -20.20 -0.32 -2.74
N ASP A 435 -19.90 -0.27 -1.45
CA ASP A 435 -18.94 -1.21 -0.81
C ASP A 435 -17.58 -1.33 -1.57
N ASN A 436 -17.09 -0.20 -2.09
CA ASN A 436 -15.93 -0.11 -2.99
C ASN A 436 -16.08 -0.83 -4.35
N LEU A 437 -17.23 -1.41 -4.67
CA LEU A 437 -17.56 -1.90 -6.01
C LEU A 437 -18.00 -0.74 -6.90
N PRO A 438 -17.45 -0.61 -8.12
CA PRO A 438 -17.91 0.38 -9.08
C PRO A 438 -19.30 0.04 -9.61
N LEU A 439 -20.08 1.07 -9.93
CA LEU A 439 -21.30 0.92 -10.71
C LEU A 439 -20.97 0.52 -12.14
N THR A 440 -21.64 -0.51 -12.65
CA THR A 440 -21.43 -1.02 -14.00
C THR A 440 -22.72 -1.24 -14.78
N ILE A 441 -22.61 -1.19 -16.11
CA ILE A 441 -23.66 -1.56 -17.04
C ILE A 441 -23.24 -2.82 -17.79
N PRO A 442 -24.00 -3.93 -17.73
CA PRO A 442 -23.75 -5.11 -18.53
C PRO A 442 -24.19 -4.87 -19.99
N ILE A 443 -23.24 -4.92 -20.93
CA ILE A 443 -23.47 -4.82 -22.37
C ILE A 443 -23.25 -6.18 -23.00
N ARG A 444 -24.24 -6.69 -23.75
CA ARG A 444 -24.12 -7.99 -24.42
C ARG A 444 -23.14 -7.87 -25.60
N ARG A 445 -22.15 -8.76 -25.69
CA ARG A 445 -21.30 -8.86 -26.90
C ARG A 445 -22.12 -9.37 -28.08
N ILE A 446 -21.85 -8.83 -29.25
CA ILE A 446 -22.54 -9.21 -30.49
C ILE A 446 -22.08 -10.62 -30.94
N ASP A 447 -20.83 -10.99 -30.65
CA ASP A 447 -20.19 -12.20 -31.19
C ASP A 447 -20.04 -13.38 -30.20
N GLU A 448 -20.25 -13.17 -28.90
CA GLU A 448 -20.10 -14.22 -27.86
C GLU A 448 -21.26 -14.21 -26.85
N SER A 449 -21.55 -15.36 -26.23
CA SER A 449 -22.48 -15.48 -25.10
C SER A 449 -21.87 -14.93 -23.79
N GLY A 450 -21.49 -13.66 -23.80
CA GLY A 450 -20.85 -12.98 -22.67
C GLY A 450 -21.25 -11.51 -22.60
N PHE A 451 -21.25 -10.96 -21.38
CA PHE A 451 -21.45 -9.54 -21.11
C PHE A 451 -20.10 -8.85 -20.91
N PHE A 452 -19.95 -7.66 -21.47
CA PHE A 452 -18.88 -6.72 -21.12
C PHE A 452 -19.44 -5.69 -20.13
N TYR A 453 -18.77 -5.50 -19.00
CA TYR A 453 -19.19 -4.53 -17.99
C TYR A 453 -18.55 -3.17 -18.26
N GLN A 454 -19.38 -2.19 -18.61
CA GLN A 454 -18.95 -0.81 -18.77
C GLN A 454 -18.99 -0.08 -17.42
N HIS A 455 -17.93 0.66 -17.09
CA HIS A 455 -17.89 1.49 -15.88
C HIS A 455 -18.74 2.76 -16.06
N GLY A 456 -19.63 3.01 -15.09
CA GLY A 456 -20.51 4.18 -15.06
C GLY A 456 -21.61 4.15 -16.13
N TYR A 457 -22.63 5.01 -15.95
CA TYR A 457 -23.71 5.18 -16.92
C TYR A 457 -23.60 6.52 -17.65
N HIS A 458 -24.03 6.57 -18.91
CA HIS A 458 -24.03 7.83 -19.66
C HIS A 458 -25.08 8.80 -19.10
N ILE A 459 -24.78 10.11 -19.05
CA ILE A 459 -25.74 11.11 -18.56
C ILE A 459 -27.01 11.16 -19.43
N GLY A 460 -26.87 10.92 -20.72
CA GLY A 460 -27.95 11.00 -21.67
C GLY A 460 -27.61 10.33 -23.01
N VAL A 461 -28.59 10.32 -23.91
CA VAL A 461 -28.47 9.78 -25.25
C VAL A 461 -28.89 10.82 -26.28
N ILE A 462 -28.24 10.78 -27.43
CA ILE A 462 -28.60 11.58 -28.60
C ILE A 462 -29.51 10.70 -29.46
N GLY A 463 -30.72 11.20 -29.75
CA GLY A 463 -31.70 10.46 -30.53
C GLY A 463 -32.39 11.34 -31.57
N ARG A 464 -33.11 10.70 -32.49
CA ARG A 464 -33.96 11.35 -33.49
C ARG A 464 -35.36 10.78 -33.39
N TYR A 465 -36.38 11.63 -33.49
CA TYR A 465 -37.74 11.15 -33.71
C TYR A 465 -37.90 10.71 -35.16
N ALA A 466 -38.74 9.71 -35.39
CA ALA A 466 -39.05 9.25 -36.74
C ALA A 466 -39.61 10.42 -37.58
N GLY A 467 -38.88 10.83 -38.63
CA GLY A 467 -39.27 11.93 -39.52
C GLY A 467 -38.59 13.28 -39.26
N GLU A 468 -37.74 13.42 -38.24
CA GLU A 468 -36.98 14.65 -37.98
C GLU A 468 -35.48 14.51 -38.30
N GLU A 469 -34.90 15.51 -38.97
CA GLU A 469 -33.47 15.52 -39.31
C GLU A 469 -32.57 16.00 -38.16
N TYR A 470 -33.12 16.73 -37.19
CA TYR A 470 -32.34 17.32 -36.10
C TYR A 470 -32.14 16.34 -34.94
N ASN A 471 -30.91 16.31 -34.43
CA ASN A 471 -30.56 15.55 -33.24
C ASN A 471 -31.19 16.21 -32.01
N ARG A 472 -31.90 15.42 -31.20
CA ARG A 472 -32.40 15.83 -29.88
C ARG A 472 -31.62 15.15 -28.77
N TYR A 473 -31.57 15.80 -27.61
CA TYR A 473 -30.79 15.37 -26.46
C TYR A 473 -31.73 14.92 -25.34
N PHE A 474 -31.56 13.67 -24.90
CA PHE A 474 -32.37 13.05 -23.86
C PHE A 474 -31.51 12.77 -22.63
N ILE A 475 -32.05 13.01 -21.44
CA ILE A 475 -31.34 12.77 -20.17
C ILE A 475 -31.81 11.47 -19.51
N HIS A 476 -30.88 10.72 -18.93
CA HIS A 476 -31.21 9.59 -18.07
C HIS A 476 -31.58 10.09 -16.67
N ASN A 477 -32.87 10.11 -16.38
CA ASN A 477 -33.42 10.60 -15.12
C ASN A 477 -33.94 9.49 -14.20
N HIS A 478 -34.15 8.27 -14.73
CA HIS A 478 -34.54 7.11 -13.93
C HIS A 478 -33.43 6.05 -13.92
N LEU A 479 -33.02 5.61 -12.72
CA LEU A 479 -31.97 4.60 -12.53
C LEU A 479 -32.50 3.35 -11.83
N SER A 480 -32.44 2.21 -12.51
CA SER A 480 -32.76 0.92 -11.89
C SER A 480 -31.48 0.24 -11.43
N PHE A 481 -31.25 0.17 -10.13
CA PHE A 481 -30.11 -0.51 -9.51
C PHE A 481 -30.40 -1.98 -9.24
N LEU A 482 -29.42 -2.83 -9.55
CA LEU A 482 -29.40 -4.26 -9.24
C LEU A 482 -28.18 -4.56 -8.38
N VAL A 483 -28.42 -4.90 -7.12
CA VAL A 483 -27.38 -5.28 -6.16
C VAL A 483 -27.37 -6.80 -6.05
N LYS A 484 -26.31 -7.43 -6.55
CA LYS A 484 -26.11 -8.87 -6.38
C LYS A 484 -25.36 -9.12 -5.08
N TYR A 485 -25.84 -10.08 -4.31
CA TYR A 485 -25.20 -10.47 -3.06
C TYR A 485 -24.94 -11.97 -3.03
N GLU A 486 -23.86 -12.36 -2.37
CA GLU A 486 -23.62 -13.72 -1.93
C GLU A 486 -24.37 -13.89 -0.61
N ARG A 487 -25.32 -14.82 -0.58
CA ARG A 487 -25.87 -15.29 0.68
C ARG A 487 -24.91 -16.29 1.29
N ASP A 488 -24.33 -15.92 2.42
CA ASP A 488 -23.66 -16.88 3.25
C ASP A 488 -24.72 -17.78 3.88
N LEU A 489 -24.88 -18.99 3.32
CA LEU A 489 -25.83 -20.01 3.80
C LEU A 489 -25.58 -20.34 5.27
N ASP A 490 -24.36 -20.09 5.75
CA ASP A 490 -23.89 -20.36 7.10
C ASP A 490 -24.26 -19.26 8.11
N THR A 491 -23.96 -18.00 7.81
CA THR A 491 -24.16 -16.90 8.78
C THR A 491 -25.47 -16.12 8.58
N GLY A 492 -26.18 -16.36 7.48
CA GLY A 492 -27.30 -15.53 7.03
C GLY A 492 -26.87 -14.12 6.61
N ALA A 493 -25.58 -13.80 6.73
CA ALA A 493 -24.99 -12.56 6.28
C ALA A 493 -25.04 -12.52 4.75
N SER A 494 -25.23 -11.32 4.23
CA SER A 494 -25.26 -11.11 2.80
C SER A 494 -24.18 -10.13 2.44
N ARG A 495 -23.28 -10.57 1.58
CA ARG A 495 -22.12 -9.79 1.15
C ARG A 495 -22.36 -9.31 -0.27
N ILE A 496 -22.14 -8.03 -0.53
CA ILE A 496 -22.34 -7.48 -1.86
C ILE A 496 -21.22 -7.97 -2.77
N VAL A 497 -21.60 -8.49 -3.95
CA VAL A 497 -20.68 -9.01 -4.96
C VAL A 497 -20.74 -8.26 -6.28
N ALA A 498 -21.89 -7.70 -6.66
CA ALA A 498 -21.97 -6.85 -7.86
C ALA A 498 -22.93 -5.67 -7.68
N PHE A 499 -22.61 -4.58 -8.39
CA PHE A 499 -23.42 -3.37 -8.42
C PHE A 499 -23.66 -2.94 -9.87
N GLU A 500 -24.86 -3.23 -10.36
CA GLU A 500 -25.27 -3.02 -11.75
C GLU A 500 -26.38 -1.97 -11.84
N THR A 501 -26.46 -1.26 -12.97
CA THR A 501 -27.56 -0.32 -13.24
C THR A 501 -28.09 -0.43 -14.66
N LYS A 502 -29.37 -0.11 -14.83
CA LYS A 502 -30.02 0.15 -16.12
C LYS A 502 -30.57 1.58 -16.12
N PRO A 503 -30.00 2.49 -16.92
CA PRO A 503 -30.47 3.87 -17.01
C PRO A 503 -31.61 4.00 -18.01
N PHE A 504 -32.65 4.77 -17.66
CA PHE A 504 -33.81 5.06 -18.51
C PHE A 504 -34.04 6.57 -18.61
N SER A 505 -34.61 7.02 -19.73
CA SER A 505 -35.04 8.40 -19.95
C SER A 505 -36.55 8.42 -20.06
N ILE A 506 -37.23 9.13 -19.15
CA ILE A 506 -38.70 9.08 -19.01
C ILE A 506 -39.23 10.44 -18.62
N LYS A 507 -40.21 10.94 -19.38
CA LYS A 507 -40.98 12.13 -19.02
C LYS A 507 -42.05 11.78 -17.98
N HIS A 508 -41.71 11.97 -16.70
CA HIS A 508 -42.62 11.70 -15.59
C HIS A 508 -43.83 12.65 -15.59
N LYS A 509 -45.02 12.11 -15.32
CA LYS A 509 -46.27 12.86 -15.17
C LYS A 509 -46.81 12.68 -13.76
N PHE A 510 -47.18 13.75 -13.08
CA PHE A 510 -47.68 13.76 -11.69
C PHE A 510 -49.10 14.33 -11.61
N GLU A 511 -49.86 13.95 -10.58
CA GLU A 511 -51.18 14.53 -10.28
C GLU A 511 -51.05 15.96 -9.74
N ALA A 512 -52.11 16.78 -9.88
CA ALA A 512 -52.07 18.25 -9.94
C ALA A 512 -51.35 19.06 -8.83
N GLN A 513 -50.86 18.47 -7.72
CA GLN A 513 -50.09 19.18 -6.70
C GLN A 513 -48.82 18.43 -6.26
N TRP A 514 -47.67 19.14 -6.30
CA TRP A 514 -46.37 18.61 -5.91
C TRP A 514 -46.14 18.70 -4.39
N ASN A 515 -46.25 17.58 -3.69
CA ASN A 515 -46.02 17.40 -2.25
C ASN A 515 -44.66 16.72 -1.95
N GLY A 516 -43.58 17.12 -2.63
CA GLY A 516 -42.22 16.61 -2.37
C GLY A 516 -42.07 15.09 -2.60
N VAL A 517 -41.41 14.40 -1.67
CA VAL A 517 -41.08 12.96 -1.76
C VAL A 517 -42.34 12.06 -1.79
N ASN A 518 -43.48 12.56 -1.28
CA ASN A 518 -44.74 11.80 -1.21
C ASN A 518 -45.64 11.97 -2.45
N THR A 519 -45.14 12.55 -3.53
CA THR A 519 -45.90 12.73 -4.77
C THR A 519 -46.11 11.42 -5.49
N ARG A 520 -47.34 11.19 -5.98
CA ARG A 520 -47.63 10.02 -6.82
C ARG A 520 -47.35 10.33 -8.28
N LEU A 521 -46.50 9.51 -8.89
CA LEU A 521 -46.21 9.58 -10.32
C LEU A 521 -47.15 8.62 -11.06
N SER A 522 -47.75 9.08 -12.16
CA SER A 522 -48.62 8.24 -13.02
C SER A 522 -47.83 7.31 -13.96
N THR A 523 -46.54 7.63 -14.14
CA THR A 523 -45.60 6.89 -14.99
C THR A 523 -44.93 5.71 -14.27
N CYS A 524 -44.71 5.82 -12.95
CA CYS A 524 -44.21 4.74 -12.12
C CYS A 524 -44.93 4.79 -10.78
N ASP A 525 -45.44 3.66 -10.32
CA ASP A 525 -46.13 3.57 -9.03
C ASP A 525 -45.81 2.22 -8.38
N ALA A 526 -45.26 2.30 -7.17
CA ALA A 526 -44.93 1.14 -6.35
C ALA A 526 -46.20 0.38 -5.92
N ASN A 527 -47.33 1.07 -5.75
CA ASN A 527 -48.58 0.46 -5.28
C ASN A 527 -49.39 -0.19 -6.41
N ALA A 528 -49.22 0.26 -7.66
CA ALA A 528 -49.91 -0.27 -8.83
C ALA A 528 -49.10 -1.34 -9.59
N ASN A 529 -47.92 -1.75 -9.08
CA ASN A 529 -46.99 -2.70 -9.73
C ASN A 529 -46.67 -2.35 -11.20
N LYS A 530 -46.65 -1.05 -11.54
CA LYS A 530 -46.36 -0.59 -12.89
C LYS A 530 -44.86 -0.37 -13.05
N PHE A 531 -44.20 -1.33 -13.70
CA PHE A 531 -42.78 -1.22 -14.03
C PHE A 531 -42.56 -0.29 -15.21
N ILE A 532 -41.48 0.47 -15.13
CA ILE A 532 -41.01 1.33 -16.20
C ILE A 532 -40.62 0.48 -17.40
N SER A 533 -41.14 0.86 -18.57
CA SER A 533 -40.86 0.19 -19.84
C SER A 533 -40.15 1.15 -20.79
N ALA A 534 -39.29 0.63 -21.66
CA ALA A 534 -38.57 1.42 -22.67
C ALA A 534 -39.50 2.09 -23.73
N SER A 535 -40.81 1.85 -23.64
CA SER A 535 -41.86 2.44 -24.50
C SER A 535 -42.39 3.78 -24.01
N ASP A 536 -42.05 4.22 -22.79
CA ASP A 536 -42.48 5.50 -22.26
C ASP A 536 -41.79 6.68 -22.99
N SER A 537 -42.47 7.83 -23.08
CA SER A 537 -41.92 9.00 -23.77
C SER A 537 -40.65 9.50 -23.07
N PRO A 538 -39.51 9.65 -23.78
CA PRO A 538 -38.24 10.04 -23.16
C PRO A 538 -38.24 11.50 -22.70
N GLN A 539 -37.40 11.81 -21.72
CA GLN A 539 -37.22 13.16 -21.19
C GLN A 539 -36.22 13.94 -22.04
N GLU A 540 -36.70 14.90 -22.81
CA GLU A 540 -35.88 15.83 -23.60
C GLU A 540 -35.34 16.97 -22.73
N ILE A 541 -34.12 17.42 -23.01
CA ILE A 541 -33.48 18.58 -22.36
C ILE A 541 -33.91 19.85 -23.11
N ARG A 542 -34.82 20.64 -22.51
CA ARG A 542 -35.26 21.94 -23.04
C ARG A 542 -35.31 22.99 -21.95
N VAL A 543 -35.16 24.26 -22.34
CA VAL A 543 -35.29 25.40 -21.43
C VAL A 543 -36.73 25.51 -20.94
N GLY A 544 -36.91 25.60 -19.62
CA GLY A 544 -38.23 25.73 -18.99
C GLY A 544 -38.96 24.40 -18.73
N GLU A 545 -38.37 23.26 -19.08
CA GLU A 545 -38.88 21.94 -18.68
C GLU A 545 -38.36 21.53 -17.30
N GLU A 546 -39.08 20.61 -16.66
CA GLU A 546 -38.75 20.08 -15.33
C GLU A 546 -38.27 18.65 -15.43
N ILE A 547 -37.18 18.33 -14.73
CA ILE A 547 -36.62 16.98 -14.67
C ILE A 547 -36.88 16.41 -13.28
N ILE A 548 -37.57 15.29 -13.22
CA ILE A 548 -37.79 14.52 -12.00
C ILE A 548 -36.85 13.33 -12.01
N PHE A 549 -36.02 13.20 -10.97
CA PHE A 549 -35.10 12.08 -10.81
C PHE A 549 -35.70 11.01 -9.90
N THR A 550 -35.70 9.76 -10.38
CA THR A 550 -36.27 8.61 -9.67
C THR A 550 -35.33 7.41 -9.72
N TYR A 551 -35.49 6.47 -8.78
CA TYR A 551 -34.69 5.24 -8.77
C TYR A 551 -35.45 4.02 -8.26
N ASP A 552 -34.98 2.85 -8.71
CA ASP A 552 -35.39 1.53 -8.25
C ASP A 552 -34.19 0.78 -7.69
N VAL A 553 -34.41 -0.06 -6.69
CA VAL A 553 -33.40 -0.95 -6.09
C VAL A 553 -33.97 -2.35 -6.03
N SER A 554 -33.26 -3.27 -6.68
CA SER A 554 -33.54 -4.70 -6.66
C SER A 554 -32.34 -5.46 -6.12
N PHE A 555 -32.60 -6.50 -5.34
CA PHE A 555 -31.58 -7.37 -4.77
C PHE A 555 -31.70 -8.77 -5.38
N GLN A 556 -30.60 -9.33 -5.84
CA GLN A 556 -30.57 -10.66 -6.44
C GLN A 556 -29.50 -11.54 -5.77
N ASP A 557 -29.88 -12.77 -5.44
CA ASP A 557 -28.95 -13.78 -4.93
C ASP A 557 -28.05 -14.29 -6.07
N SER A 558 -26.78 -14.52 -5.77
CA SER A 558 -25.78 -14.91 -6.78
C SER A 558 -24.79 -15.93 -6.24
N GLU A 559 -24.38 -16.85 -7.11
CA GLU A 559 -23.43 -17.92 -6.79
C GLU A 559 -21.96 -17.46 -6.76
N ILE A 560 -21.70 -16.20 -7.08
CA ILE A 560 -20.35 -15.62 -7.09
C ILE A 560 -19.88 -15.47 -5.65
N LYS A 561 -18.75 -16.10 -5.32
CA LYS A 561 -18.15 -15.94 -3.99
C LYS A 561 -17.61 -14.53 -3.80
N TRP A 562 -17.72 -13.98 -2.59
CA TRP A 562 -17.22 -12.65 -2.27
C TRP A 562 -15.74 -12.47 -2.57
N ALA A 563 -14.93 -13.53 -2.39
CA ALA A 563 -13.50 -13.50 -2.72
C ALA A 563 -13.24 -13.35 -4.23
N SER A 564 -14.10 -13.92 -5.08
CA SER A 564 -14.01 -13.86 -6.56
C SER A 564 -14.86 -12.75 -7.17
N ARG A 565 -15.42 -11.84 -6.36
CA ARG A 565 -16.36 -10.79 -6.84
C ARG A 565 -15.79 -9.88 -7.92
N TRP A 566 -14.46 -9.80 -7.98
CA TRP A 566 -13.76 -8.98 -8.95
C TRP A 566 -13.52 -9.66 -10.30
N ASP A 567 -13.56 -10.99 -10.36
CA ASP A 567 -13.19 -11.75 -11.57
C ASP A 567 -14.09 -11.42 -12.77
N ALA A 568 -15.35 -11.07 -12.51
CA ALA A 568 -16.30 -10.63 -13.53
C ALA A 568 -15.92 -9.29 -14.20
N TYR A 569 -15.21 -8.40 -13.48
CA TYR A 569 -14.73 -7.12 -14.03
C TYR A 569 -13.32 -7.23 -14.63
N LEU A 570 -12.55 -8.24 -14.22
CA LEU A 570 -11.14 -8.41 -14.57
C LEU A 570 -10.92 -9.37 -15.75
N SER A 571 -11.92 -10.19 -16.09
CA SER A 571 -11.88 -11.12 -17.22
C SER A 571 -11.93 -10.38 -18.55
N THR A 572 -10.75 -10.09 -19.09
CA THR A 572 -10.58 -9.52 -20.43
C THR A 572 -10.22 -10.64 -21.39
N ALA A 573 -10.87 -10.71 -22.54
CA ALA A 573 -10.75 -11.82 -23.51
C ALA A 573 -9.40 -11.90 -24.25
N ASP A 574 -8.37 -11.14 -23.84
CA ASP A 574 -7.18 -10.85 -24.66
C ASP A 574 -5.85 -11.33 -24.03
N ASP A 575 -5.91 -12.24 -23.05
CA ASP A 575 -4.71 -12.79 -22.40
C ASP A 575 -3.80 -13.58 -23.37
N GLN A 576 -4.36 -14.11 -24.47
CA GLN A 576 -3.60 -14.86 -25.48
C GLN A 576 -2.57 -13.99 -26.21
N ALA A 577 -2.95 -12.76 -26.60
CA ALA A 577 -2.07 -11.83 -27.30
C ALA A 577 -0.88 -11.39 -26.42
N ARG A 578 -1.13 -11.21 -25.11
CA ARG A 578 -0.09 -10.87 -24.12
C ARG A 578 0.92 -12.00 -23.92
N TRP A 579 0.46 -13.24 -23.78
CA TRP A 579 1.37 -14.39 -23.67
C TRP A 579 2.23 -14.57 -24.94
N PHE A 580 1.64 -14.39 -26.12
CA PHE A 580 2.37 -14.46 -27.38
C PHE A 580 3.49 -13.42 -27.46
N SER A 581 3.23 -12.17 -27.04
CA SER A 581 4.22 -11.09 -26.96
C SER A 581 5.43 -11.45 -26.08
N ILE A 582 5.17 -11.98 -24.89
CA ILE A 582 6.22 -12.26 -23.90
C ILE A 582 7.07 -13.44 -24.33
N VAL A 583 6.46 -14.50 -24.87
CA VAL A 583 7.20 -15.63 -25.44
C VAL A 583 8.08 -15.15 -26.59
N ASN A 584 7.55 -14.33 -27.50
CA ASN A 584 8.32 -13.79 -28.61
C ASN A 584 9.49 -12.91 -28.15
N SER A 585 9.27 -12.06 -27.14
CA SER A 585 10.31 -11.21 -26.56
C SER A 585 11.39 -12.03 -25.84
N LEU A 586 11.01 -13.07 -25.11
CA LEU A 586 11.93 -14.00 -24.45
C LEU A 586 12.79 -14.75 -25.47
N VAL A 587 12.18 -15.30 -26.53
CA VAL A 587 12.90 -15.99 -27.61
C VAL A 587 13.88 -15.03 -28.30
N THR A 588 13.45 -13.81 -28.60
CA THR A 588 14.29 -12.79 -29.23
C THR A 588 15.51 -12.44 -28.35
N LEU A 589 15.31 -12.26 -27.04
CA LEU A 589 16.40 -12.00 -26.09
C LEU A 589 17.35 -13.19 -25.95
N LEU A 590 16.84 -14.42 -25.91
CA LEU A 590 17.69 -15.62 -25.89
C LEU A 590 18.55 -15.72 -27.15
N VAL A 591 17.96 -15.51 -28.34
CA VAL A 591 18.70 -15.52 -29.61
C VAL A 591 19.78 -14.44 -29.65
N LEU A 592 19.45 -13.22 -29.20
CA LEU A 592 20.40 -12.11 -29.14
C LEU A 592 21.54 -12.38 -28.15
N SER A 593 21.23 -12.91 -26.96
CA SER A 593 22.25 -13.20 -25.95
C SER A 593 23.23 -14.26 -26.42
N VAL A 594 22.75 -15.30 -27.12
CA VAL A 594 23.59 -16.31 -27.76
C VAL A 594 24.41 -15.70 -28.90
N ALA A 595 23.82 -14.84 -29.73
CA ALA A 595 24.54 -14.14 -30.79
C ALA A 595 25.64 -13.22 -30.23
N MET A 596 25.37 -12.53 -29.12
CA MET A 596 26.38 -11.71 -28.44
C MET A 596 27.48 -12.55 -27.80
N ALA A 597 27.12 -13.61 -27.07
CA ALA A 597 28.09 -14.49 -26.45
C ALA A 597 29.00 -15.12 -27.52
N THR A 598 28.43 -15.60 -28.62
CA THR A 598 29.20 -16.16 -29.75
C THR A 598 30.06 -15.10 -30.44
N THR A 599 29.55 -13.88 -30.67
CA THR A 599 30.36 -12.81 -31.29
C THR A 599 31.51 -12.36 -30.38
N MET A 600 31.28 -12.24 -29.07
CA MET A 600 32.32 -11.92 -28.06
C MET A 600 33.34 -13.05 -27.91
N LEU A 601 32.90 -14.31 -27.80
CA LEU A 601 33.80 -15.46 -27.72
C LEU A 601 34.59 -15.63 -29.01
N ARG A 602 33.97 -15.45 -30.17
CA ARG A 602 34.64 -15.53 -31.48
C ARG A 602 35.61 -14.37 -31.67
N SER A 603 35.29 -13.15 -31.21
CA SER A 603 36.23 -12.03 -31.25
C SER A 603 37.40 -12.25 -30.30
N LEU A 604 37.16 -12.72 -29.08
CA LEU A 604 38.19 -13.07 -28.10
C LEU A 604 39.09 -14.20 -28.60
N HIS A 605 38.53 -15.30 -29.11
CA HIS A 605 39.29 -16.45 -29.62
C HIS A 605 40.13 -16.06 -30.84
N ARG A 606 39.56 -15.29 -31.78
CA ARG A 606 40.29 -14.75 -32.93
C ARG A 606 41.39 -13.77 -32.50
N GLU A 607 41.18 -13.03 -31.41
CA GLU A 607 42.19 -12.13 -30.83
C GLU A 607 43.32 -12.92 -30.15
N ILE A 608 43.01 -13.93 -29.31
CA ILE A 608 44.02 -14.81 -28.68
C ILE A 608 44.88 -15.51 -29.74
N PHE A 609 44.26 -16.08 -30.77
CA PHE A 609 44.99 -16.74 -31.86
C PHE A 609 45.90 -15.79 -32.63
N ARG A 610 45.47 -14.53 -32.80
CA ARG A 610 46.29 -13.50 -33.45
C ARG A 610 47.47 -13.06 -32.57
N TYR A 611 47.30 -13.06 -31.25
CA TYR A 611 48.39 -12.81 -30.29
C TYR A 611 49.45 -13.92 -30.33
N SER A 612 49.04 -15.19 -30.27
CA SER A 612 49.98 -16.33 -30.33
C SER A 612 50.77 -16.37 -31.65
N LEU A 613 50.17 -15.90 -32.74
CA LEU A 613 50.84 -15.83 -34.05
C LEU A 613 51.85 -14.68 -34.14
N LEU A 614 51.65 -13.58 -33.40
CA LEU A 614 52.55 -12.42 -33.41
C LEU A 614 53.74 -12.58 -32.46
N GLU A 615 53.60 -13.36 -31.38
CA GLU A 615 54.73 -13.74 -30.50
C GLU A 615 55.80 -14.56 -31.25
N THR A 616 55.45 -15.25 -32.34
CA THR A 616 56.41 -16.03 -33.15
C THR A 616 57.14 -15.18 -34.20
N THR A 617 56.72 -13.93 -34.45
CA THR A 617 57.36 -13.01 -35.41
C THR A 617 57.91 -11.79 -34.66
N GLN A 618 59.20 -11.81 -34.31
CA GLN A 618 59.88 -10.74 -33.56
C GLN A 618 59.70 -9.36 -34.21
N SER A 619 58.77 -8.56 -33.68
CA SER A 619 58.71 -7.10 -33.83
C SER A 619 57.91 -6.50 -32.66
N GLU A 620 58.61 -6.07 -31.61
CA GLU A 620 58.06 -5.66 -30.31
C GLU A 620 57.20 -4.37 -30.32
N THR A 621 56.93 -3.75 -31.48
CA THR A 621 56.35 -2.39 -31.53
C THR A 621 54.95 -2.24 -32.16
N GLN A 622 54.26 -3.32 -32.60
CA GLN A 622 52.99 -3.13 -33.34
C GLN A 622 51.76 -3.96 -32.95
N ALA A 623 51.79 -4.80 -31.90
CA ALA A 623 50.73 -5.79 -31.69
C ALA A 623 49.86 -5.65 -30.41
N GLU A 624 49.86 -4.52 -29.69
CA GLU A 624 48.86 -4.34 -28.65
C GLU A 624 47.48 -4.05 -29.27
N THR A 625 46.49 -4.92 -29.01
CA THR A 625 45.16 -4.81 -29.59
C THR A 625 44.48 -3.53 -29.08
N ARG A 626 43.73 -2.83 -29.96
CA ARG A 626 43.35 -1.42 -29.75
C ARG A 626 42.59 -1.11 -28.45
N TRP A 627 41.90 -2.09 -27.87
CA TRP A 627 41.21 -1.92 -26.60
C TRP A 627 42.16 -2.06 -25.40
N LYS A 628 43.21 -2.89 -25.48
CA LYS A 628 44.30 -2.94 -24.49
C LYS A 628 45.06 -1.62 -24.44
N LEU A 629 45.33 -1.02 -25.59
CA LEU A 629 45.98 0.29 -25.70
C LEU A 629 45.16 1.46 -25.12
N VAL A 630 43.93 1.21 -24.68
CA VAL A 630 43.04 2.22 -24.13
C VAL A 630 42.89 2.06 -22.61
N HIS A 631 43.49 1.01 -22.00
CA HIS A 631 43.38 0.70 -20.56
C HIS A 631 43.60 1.93 -19.65
N GLY A 632 44.63 2.75 -19.92
CA GLY A 632 44.95 3.97 -19.16
C GLY A 632 44.04 5.18 -19.40
N ASP A 633 43.08 5.13 -20.33
CA ASP A 633 42.14 6.23 -20.62
C ASP A 633 40.65 5.87 -20.40
N VAL A 634 40.32 4.60 -20.14
CA VAL A 634 38.92 4.12 -19.98
C VAL A 634 38.19 4.78 -18.81
N PHE A 635 38.90 5.00 -17.69
CA PHE A 635 38.30 5.51 -16.45
C PHE A 635 38.42 7.03 -16.30
N ARG A 636 38.85 7.75 -17.35
CA ARG A 636 38.93 9.20 -17.35
C ARG A 636 37.54 9.83 -17.11
N PRO A 637 37.43 10.89 -16.28
CA PRO A 637 36.15 11.50 -15.97
C PRO A 637 35.43 12.01 -17.23
N PRO A 638 34.12 11.78 -17.36
CA PRO A 638 33.35 12.24 -18.50
C PRO A 638 33.15 13.77 -18.49
N SER A 639 32.87 14.34 -19.66
CA SER A 639 32.36 15.71 -19.79
C SER A 639 31.09 15.86 -18.95
N ASN A 640 30.95 16.92 -18.16
CA ASN A 640 29.81 17.13 -17.26
C ASN A 640 29.51 15.94 -16.33
N SER A 641 30.54 15.44 -15.63
CA SER A 641 30.42 14.29 -14.71
C SER A 641 29.33 14.46 -13.65
N GLY A 642 29.12 15.66 -13.12
CA GLY A 642 28.06 15.92 -12.12
C GLY A 642 26.65 15.62 -12.63
N LEU A 643 26.36 15.95 -13.90
CA LEU A 643 25.04 15.74 -14.50
C LEU A 643 24.77 14.25 -14.76
N LEU A 644 25.79 13.51 -15.19
CA LEU A 644 25.72 12.05 -15.34
C LEU A 644 25.45 11.36 -13.99
N CYS A 645 26.16 11.78 -12.93
CA CYS A 645 25.94 11.27 -11.58
C CYS A 645 24.53 11.59 -11.07
N ALA A 646 24.01 12.79 -11.36
CA ALA A 646 22.64 13.16 -11.00
C ALA A 646 21.60 12.30 -11.74
N PHE A 647 21.75 12.11 -13.05
CA PHE A 647 20.87 11.23 -13.83
C PHE A 647 20.92 9.78 -13.37
N ALA A 648 22.11 9.23 -13.11
CA ALA A 648 22.25 7.88 -12.57
C ALA A 648 21.60 7.74 -11.19
N GLY A 649 21.75 8.74 -10.31
CA GLY A 649 21.10 8.76 -9.00
C GLY A 649 19.57 8.79 -9.10
N SER A 650 19.01 9.70 -9.91
CA SER A 650 17.57 9.79 -10.14
C SER A 650 17.01 8.53 -10.82
N GLY A 651 17.76 7.90 -11.71
CA GLY A 651 17.35 6.64 -12.33
C GLY A 651 17.37 5.45 -11.38
N VAL A 652 18.31 5.37 -10.44
CA VAL A 652 18.28 4.37 -9.34
C VAL A 652 17.04 4.58 -8.48
N GLN A 653 16.69 5.84 -8.19
CA GLN A 653 15.48 6.17 -7.44
C GLN A 653 14.23 5.65 -8.16
N LEU A 654 14.06 6.03 -9.42
CA LEU A 654 12.91 5.67 -10.25
C LEU A 654 12.81 4.15 -10.46
N PHE A 655 13.93 3.50 -10.76
CA PHE A 655 13.97 2.05 -10.96
C PHE A 655 13.63 1.29 -9.67
N GLY A 656 14.21 1.70 -8.53
CA GLY A 656 13.92 1.10 -7.24
C GLY A 656 12.46 1.27 -6.83
N THR A 657 11.87 2.45 -7.07
CA THR A 657 10.44 2.69 -6.86
C THR A 657 9.59 1.80 -7.74
N LEU A 658 9.84 1.77 -9.05
CA LEU A 658 9.09 0.94 -9.99
C LEU A 658 9.17 -0.56 -9.63
N LEU A 659 10.36 -1.06 -9.35
CA LEU A 659 10.59 -2.48 -9.02
C LEU A 659 9.83 -2.89 -7.76
N ILE A 660 9.93 -2.11 -6.67
CA ILE A 660 9.27 -2.42 -5.41
C ILE A 660 7.75 -2.31 -5.54
N THR A 661 7.24 -1.28 -6.23
CA THR A 661 5.78 -1.12 -6.42
C THR A 661 5.21 -2.31 -7.21
N VAL A 662 5.81 -2.67 -8.34
CA VAL A 662 5.35 -3.79 -9.17
C VAL A 662 5.51 -5.14 -8.44
N ALA A 663 6.57 -5.34 -7.65
CA ALA A 663 6.75 -6.55 -6.87
C ALA A 663 5.69 -6.73 -5.76
N PHE A 664 5.32 -5.66 -5.06
CA PHE A 664 4.29 -5.72 -4.02
C PHE A 664 2.87 -5.89 -4.61
N GLU A 665 2.62 -5.33 -5.78
CA GLU A 665 1.39 -5.58 -6.54
C GLU A 665 1.30 -7.05 -6.98
N PHE A 666 2.39 -7.61 -7.51
CA PHE A 666 2.45 -9.03 -7.89
C PHE A 666 2.21 -9.97 -6.69
N LEU A 667 2.71 -9.63 -5.51
CA LEU A 667 2.47 -10.39 -4.27
C LEU A 667 1.03 -10.22 -3.73
N GLY A 668 0.19 -9.39 -4.34
CA GLY A 668 -1.21 -9.21 -3.97
C GLY A 668 -1.45 -8.36 -2.73
N PHE A 669 -0.46 -7.56 -2.29
CA PHE A 669 -0.63 -6.65 -1.14
C PHE A 669 -1.60 -5.50 -1.43
N PHE A 670 -1.76 -5.13 -2.70
CA PHE A 670 -2.72 -4.12 -3.14
C PHE A 670 -3.79 -4.75 -4.01
N SER A 671 -5.06 -4.46 -3.69
CA SER A 671 -6.17 -4.80 -4.59
C SER A 671 -6.08 -3.92 -5.85
N PRO A 672 -6.27 -4.48 -7.07
CA PRO A 672 -6.31 -3.73 -8.33
C PRO A 672 -7.26 -2.52 -8.32
N MET A 673 -8.25 -2.58 -7.41
CA MET A 673 -9.35 -1.63 -7.29
C MET A 673 -9.14 -0.58 -6.20
N ASN A 674 -8.01 -0.60 -5.49
CA ASN A 674 -7.57 0.52 -4.65
C ASN A 674 -6.33 1.20 -5.26
N PRO A 675 -6.48 1.90 -6.40
CA PRO A 675 -5.34 2.52 -7.05
C PRO A 675 -4.76 3.64 -6.17
N ALA A 676 -5.53 4.22 -5.24
CA ALA A 676 -5.02 5.16 -4.25
C ALA A 676 -4.01 4.50 -3.28
N GLY A 677 -4.23 3.25 -2.89
CA GLY A 677 -3.29 2.49 -2.06
C GLY A 677 -1.94 2.26 -2.75
N VAL A 678 -1.97 1.81 -4.01
CA VAL A 678 -0.79 1.65 -4.86
C VAL A 678 0.00 2.96 -4.97
N ARG A 679 -0.69 4.07 -5.25
CA ARG A 679 -0.01 5.36 -5.49
C ARG A 679 0.53 5.98 -4.20
N ASN A 680 -0.17 5.81 -3.07
CA ASN A 680 0.38 6.16 -1.76
C ASN A 680 1.66 5.36 -1.45
N PHE A 681 1.66 4.06 -1.76
CA PHE A 681 2.83 3.22 -1.60
C PHE A 681 3.97 3.65 -2.53
N MET A 682 3.67 3.98 -3.78
CA MET A 682 4.65 4.50 -4.74
C MET A 682 5.35 5.77 -4.23
N ILE A 683 4.62 6.72 -3.62
CA ILE A 683 5.21 7.92 -3.00
C ILE A 683 6.09 7.55 -1.81
N LEU A 684 5.60 6.68 -0.93
CA LEU A 684 6.38 6.24 0.23
C LEU A 684 7.70 5.61 -0.22
N THR A 685 7.64 4.70 -1.20
CA THR A 685 8.81 4.06 -1.79
C THR A 685 9.70 5.08 -2.50
N TRP A 686 9.14 6.06 -3.22
CA TRP A 686 9.87 7.15 -3.84
C TRP A 686 10.69 7.96 -2.83
N VAL A 687 10.09 8.30 -1.70
CA VAL A 687 10.76 9.05 -0.62
C VAL A 687 11.90 8.24 -0.01
N LEU A 688 11.66 6.96 0.29
CA LEU A 688 12.70 6.06 0.82
C LEU A 688 13.84 5.83 -0.17
N MET A 689 13.53 5.72 -1.47
CA MET A 689 14.53 5.55 -2.52
C MET A 689 15.39 6.80 -2.74
N GLY A 690 14.96 7.97 -2.25
CA GLY A 690 15.77 9.19 -2.26
C GLY A 690 17.14 9.03 -1.57
N LEU A 691 17.21 8.22 -0.51
CA LEU A 691 18.48 7.91 0.17
C LEU A 691 19.46 7.19 -0.77
N PHE A 692 18.98 6.21 -1.54
CA PHE A 692 19.80 5.47 -2.50
C PHE A 692 20.21 6.35 -3.69
N ALA A 693 19.35 7.29 -4.11
CA ALA A 693 19.64 8.27 -5.15
C ALA A 693 20.82 9.18 -4.76
N GLY A 694 20.78 9.74 -3.55
CA GLY A 694 21.86 10.54 -2.99
C GLY A 694 23.14 9.74 -2.83
N TYR A 695 23.04 8.53 -2.28
CA TYR A 695 24.18 7.65 -2.05
C TYR A 695 24.93 7.31 -3.34
N THR A 696 24.20 6.89 -4.38
CA THR A 696 24.80 6.49 -5.67
C THR A 696 25.41 7.68 -6.41
N SER A 697 24.72 8.84 -6.43
CA SER A 697 25.24 10.05 -7.07
C SER A 697 26.53 10.56 -6.41
N SER A 698 26.59 10.60 -5.07
CA SER A 698 27.82 10.98 -4.33
C SER A 698 28.97 9.99 -4.51
N CYS A 699 28.69 8.68 -4.48
CA CYS A 699 29.73 7.66 -4.67
C CYS A 699 30.38 7.76 -6.06
N LEU A 700 29.57 7.89 -7.10
CA LEU A 700 30.05 8.05 -8.47
C LEU A 700 30.81 9.37 -8.65
N TYR A 701 30.34 10.47 -8.04
CA TYR A 701 31.00 11.75 -8.16
C TYR A 701 32.38 11.77 -7.46
N LYS A 702 32.48 11.11 -6.31
CA LYS A 702 33.75 10.95 -5.57
C LYS A 702 34.80 10.22 -6.41
N MET A 703 34.39 9.23 -7.20
CA MET A 703 35.28 8.50 -8.13
C MET A 703 35.89 9.41 -9.22
N PHE A 704 35.18 10.45 -9.68
CA PHE A 704 35.64 11.25 -10.84
C PHE A 704 36.52 12.46 -10.49
N LYS A 705 36.27 13.13 -9.36
CA LYS A 705 36.92 14.41 -9.01
C LYS A 705 37.31 14.54 -7.53
N ASN A 706 37.54 13.43 -6.81
CA ASN A 706 37.75 13.40 -5.35
C ASN A 706 36.64 14.07 -4.50
N GLY A 707 35.53 14.50 -5.13
CA GLY A 707 34.31 14.95 -4.47
C GLY A 707 34.31 16.37 -3.87
N SER A 708 35.07 17.33 -4.41
CA SER A 708 35.09 18.72 -3.88
C SER A 708 33.71 19.39 -3.80
N GLU A 709 32.82 19.07 -4.75
CA GLU A 709 31.48 19.68 -4.93
C GLU A 709 30.33 18.67 -4.72
N TRP A 710 30.48 17.69 -3.83
CA TRP A 710 29.46 16.62 -3.66
C TRP A 710 28.07 17.16 -3.26
N LYS A 711 28.02 18.28 -2.52
CA LYS A 711 26.77 18.95 -2.12
C LYS A 711 25.98 19.47 -3.31
N HIS A 712 26.67 20.04 -4.30
CA HIS A 712 26.01 20.57 -5.50
C HIS A 712 25.39 19.43 -6.33
N VAL A 713 26.10 18.30 -6.44
CA VAL A 713 25.61 17.14 -7.20
C VAL A 713 24.40 16.51 -6.53
N THR A 714 24.41 16.35 -5.20
CA THR A 714 23.27 15.78 -4.47
C THR A 714 22.04 16.69 -4.52
N LEU A 715 22.22 18.02 -4.44
CA LEU A 715 21.16 18.99 -4.69
C LEU A 715 20.64 18.88 -6.13
N THR A 716 21.52 18.77 -7.12
CA THR A 716 21.12 18.60 -8.52
C THR A 716 20.27 17.32 -8.68
N THR A 717 20.69 16.18 -8.08
CA THR A 717 19.91 14.93 -8.08
C THR A 717 18.52 15.12 -7.46
N ALA A 718 18.41 15.90 -6.37
CA ALA A 718 17.16 16.14 -5.67
C ALA A 718 16.17 17.03 -6.45
N PHE A 719 16.68 18.00 -7.22
CA PHE A 719 15.84 19.00 -7.91
C PHE A 719 15.57 18.69 -9.39
N LEU A 720 16.46 18.00 -10.09
CA LEU A 720 16.40 17.93 -11.56
C LEU A 720 15.13 17.25 -12.08
N PHE A 721 14.89 16.00 -11.70
CA PHE A 721 13.70 15.27 -12.14
C PHE A 721 12.41 15.72 -11.43
N PRO A 722 12.38 15.84 -10.08
CA PRO A 722 11.17 16.31 -9.40
C PRO A 722 10.78 17.73 -9.79
N GLY A 723 11.75 18.63 -9.97
CA GLY A 723 11.51 20.00 -10.42
C GLY A 723 10.94 20.04 -11.83
N PHE A 724 11.48 19.25 -12.77
CA PHE A 724 10.93 19.12 -14.12
C PHE A 724 9.48 18.62 -14.11
N ALA A 725 9.19 17.55 -13.35
CA ALA A 725 7.84 17.02 -13.23
C ALA A 725 6.88 18.02 -12.57
N LEU A 726 7.35 18.78 -11.57
CA LEU A 726 6.58 19.79 -10.86
C LEU A 726 6.22 20.97 -11.77
N VAL A 727 7.15 21.45 -12.61
CA VAL A 727 6.87 22.53 -13.57
C VAL A 727 5.79 22.12 -14.55
N ILE A 728 5.89 20.92 -15.13
CA ILE A 728 4.84 20.39 -16.03
C ILE A 728 3.51 20.27 -15.27
N TYR A 729 3.53 19.72 -14.06
CA TYR A 729 2.33 19.57 -13.25
C TYR A 729 1.65 20.91 -12.94
N LEU A 730 2.41 21.95 -12.61
CA LEU A 730 1.87 23.31 -12.39
C LEU A 730 1.16 23.84 -13.63
N ILE A 731 1.80 23.74 -14.80
CA ILE A 731 1.19 24.17 -16.08
C ILE A 731 -0.11 23.40 -16.35
N LEU A 732 -0.11 22.09 -16.13
CA LEU A 732 -1.30 21.26 -16.31
C LEU A 732 -2.39 21.58 -15.28
N ASN A 733 -2.02 21.89 -14.04
CA ASN A 733 -2.96 22.26 -12.99
C ASN A 733 -3.66 23.60 -13.28
N ASP A 734 -2.91 24.60 -13.77
CA ASP A 734 -3.46 25.89 -14.18
C ASP A 734 -4.49 25.72 -15.32
N LEU A 735 -4.21 24.82 -16.27
CA LEU A 735 -5.14 24.46 -17.34
C LEU A 735 -6.41 23.75 -16.82
N LEU A 736 -6.27 22.88 -15.82
CA LEU A 736 -7.41 22.20 -15.19
C LEU A 736 -8.28 23.17 -14.39
N GLU A 737 -7.67 24.15 -13.73
CA GLU A 737 -8.37 25.21 -13.01
C GLU A 737 -9.13 26.12 -13.98
N TYR A 738 -8.52 26.49 -15.11
CA TYR A 738 -9.19 27.24 -16.18
C TYR A 738 -10.48 26.54 -16.66
N GLU A 739 -10.45 25.22 -16.82
CA GLU A 739 -11.62 24.40 -17.20
C GLU A 739 -12.57 24.07 -16.04
N LYS A 740 -12.32 24.58 -14.82
CA LYS A 740 -13.09 24.29 -13.59
C LYS A 740 -13.24 22.79 -13.30
N SER A 741 -12.20 22.00 -13.60
CA SER A 741 -12.20 20.56 -13.38
C SER A 741 -12.17 20.20 -11.89
N SER A 742 -12.76 19.05 -11.52
CA SER A 742 -12.62 18.50 -10.16
C SER A 742 -11.19 18.03 -9.84
N ALA A 743 -10.41 17.71 -10.87
CA ALA A 743 -9.00 17.32 -10.75
C ALA A 743 -8.04 18.50 -10.53
N ALA A 744 -8.53 19.75 -10.66
CA ALA A 744 -7.73 20.92 -10.31
C ALA A 744 -7.43 20.89 -8.80
N VAL A 745 -6.15 20.93 -8.46
CA VAL A 745 -5.68 20.94 -7.07
C VAL A 745 -5.64 22.37 -6.56
N PRO A 746 -6.36 22.70 -5.48
CA PRO A 746 -6.35 24.05 -4.91
C PRO A 746 -4.97 24.47 -4.40
N ASN A 747 -4.72 25.77 -4.46
CA ASN A 747 -3.44 26.40 -4.09
C ASN A 747 -2.94 26.03 -2.67
N SER A 748 -3.85 25.80 -1.72
CA SER A 748 -3.50 25.38 -0.36
C SER A 748 -2.85 23.99 -0.31
N LEU A 749 -3.26 23.08 -1.18
CA LEU A 749 -2.77 21.71 -1.21
C LEU A 749 -1.58 21.54 -2.16
N MET A 750 -1.49 22.40 -3.18
CA MET A 750 -0.27 22.63 -3.96
C MET A 750 0.92 22.99 -3.06
N PHE A 751 0.71 23.84 -2.06
CA PHE A 751 1.74 24.15 -1.05
C PHE A 751 2.19 22.89 -0.29
N VAL A 752 1.25 22.00 0.07
CA VAL A 752 1.57 20.74 0.76
C VAL A 752 2.37 19.78 -0.13
N LEU A 753 2.10 19.71 -1.43
CA LEU A 753 2.88 18.91 -2.39
C LEU A 753 4.33 19.42 -2.51
N VAL A 754 4.50 20.74 -2.61
CA VAL A 754 5.82 21.38 -2.61
C VAL A 754 6.55 21.08 -1.31
N MET A 755 5.86 21.18 -0.16
CA MET A 755 6.42 20.83 1.14
C MET A 755 6.73 19.34 1.29
N SER A 756 5.97 18.45 0.65
CA SER A 756 6.26 17.01 0.66
C SER A 756 7.51 16.66 -0.15
N SER A 757 7.79 17.43 -1.21
CA SER A 757 9.06 17.36 -1.94
C SER A 757 10.23 17.82 -1.06
N CYS A 758 9.99 18.77 -0.13
CA CYS A 758 10.97 19.18 0.87
C CYS A 758 11.29 18.08 1.90
N ILE A 759 10.46 17.02 2.04
CA ILE A 759 10.79 15.85 2.87
C ILE A 759 11.78 14.92 2.13
N THR A 760 11.71 14.89 0.80
CA THR A 760 12.60 14.05 -0.02
C THR A 760 14.03 14.59 -0.03
N TRP A 761 14.21 15.91 -0.03
CA TRP A 761 15.53 16.54 -0.16
C TRP A 761 16.50 16.23 1.00
N PRO A 762 16.09 16.29 2.29
CA PRO A 762 16.92 15.86 3.41
C PRO A 762 17.35 14.40 3.29
N LEU A 763 16.46 13.50 2.85
CA LEU A 763 16.80 12.09 2.68
C LEU A 763 17.84 11.88 1.58
N VAL A 764 17.69 12.57 0.44
CA VAL A 764 18.69 12.56 -0.64
C VAL A 764 20.02 13.12 -0.15
N TYR A 765 20.00 14.21 0.63
CA TYR A 765 21.21 14.79 1.21
C TYR A 765 21.89 13.85 2.21
N VAL A 766 21.14 13.18 3.09
CA VAL A 766 21.65 12.16 4.03
C VAL A 766 22.27 11.00 3.26
N GLY A 767 21.59 10.48 2.23
CA GLY A 767 22.13 9.46 1.34
C GLY A 767 23.43 9.91 0.69
N GLY A 768 23.47 11.16 0.21
CA GLY A 768 24.64 11.79 -0.37
C GLY A 768 25.82 11.90 0.60
N TYR A 769 25.56 12.24 1.86
CA TYR A 769 26.55 12.29 2.93
C TYR A 769 27.12 10.90 3.25
N LEU A 770 26.26 9.88 3.34
CA LEU A 770 26.68 8.49 3.53
C LEU A 770 27.52 7.98 2.36
N GLY A 771 27.14 8.34 1.13
CA GLY A 771 27.89 8.00 -0.08
C GLY A 771 29.26 8.66 -0.11
N PHE A 772 29.36 9.92 0.32
CA PHE A 772 30.64 10.63 0.39
C PHE A 772 31.57 10.07 1.49
N LYS A 773 31.02 9.63 2.63
CA LYS A 773 31.80 8.99 3.70
C LYS A 773 32.40 7.65 3.31
N LYS A 774 31.76 6.91 2.40
CA LYS A 774 32.30 5.64 1.90
C LYS A 774 33.64 5.85 1.17
N THR A 775 34.51 4.84 1.23
CA THR A 775 35.77 4.84 0.48
C THR A 775 35.50 5.06 -1.01
N ALA A 776 36.36 5.87 -1.63
CA ALA A 776 36.24 6.14 -3.06
C ALA A 776 36.39 4.81 -3.83
N ILE A 777 35.62 4.67 -4.90
CA ILE A 777 35.78 3.54 -5.80
C ILE A 777 37.07 3.78 -6.59
N GLU A 778 38.11 2.99 -6.32
CA GLU A 778 39.36 3.08 -7.06
C GLU A 778 39.21 2.47 -8.46
N PRO A 779 39.70 3.14 -9.52
CA PRO A 779 39.76 2.55 -10.85
C PRO A 779 40.72 1.36 -10.82
N PRO A 780 40.42 0.28 -11.57
CA PRO A 780 41.27 -0.92 -11.57
C PRO A 780 42.64 -0.70 -12.24
N VAL A 781 42.83 0.43 -12.93
CA VAL A 781 44.02 0.76 -13.72
C VAL A 781 44.35 2.24 -13.50
N GLU A 782 45.63 2.57 -13.45
CA GLU A 782 46.10 3.95 -13.39
C GLU A 782 45.75 4.74 -14.66
N ILE A 783 45.38 6.02 -14.49
CA ILE A 783 44.96 6.87 -15.60
C ILE A 783 46.18 7.60 -16.15
N ASN A 784 46.43 7.50 -17.45
CA ASN A 784 47.49 8.22 -18.13
C ASN A 784 47.27 9.75 -18.05
N GLU A 785 48.34 10.52 -17.86
CA GLU A 785 48.25 11.99 -17.78
C GLU A 785 47.71 12.61 -19.07
N THR A 786 48.26 12.19 -20.22
CA THR A 786 47.89 12.73 -21.53
C THR A 786 46.81 11.87 -22.21
N PRO A 787 45.70 12.48 -22.68
CA PRO A 787 44.64 11.73 -23.34
C PRO A 787 45.07 11.28 -24.74
N ARG A 788 44.84 10.01 -25.06
CA ARG A 788 45.13 9.49 -26.40
C ARG A 788 44.18 10.06 -27.46
N LYS A 789 44.72 10.34 -28.65
CA LYS A 789 43.93 10.77 -29.81
C LYS A 789 43.01 9.65 -30.31
N ILE A 790 41.71 9.92 -30.35
CA ILE A 790 40.69 8.95 -30.82
C ILE A 790 40.81 8.79 -32.35
N PRO A 791 40.87 7.55 -32.89
CA PRO A 791 40.92 7.31 -34.33
C PRO A 791 39.58 7.65 -35.00
N LYS A 792 39.63 8.00 -36.30
CA LYS A 792 38.43 8.26 -37.10
C LYS A 792 37.54 7.00 -37.12
N GLN A 793 36.30 7.17 -36.67
CA GLN A 793 35.33 6.09 -36.55
C GLN A 793 34.61 5.86 -37.88
N LYS A 794 34.26 4.60 -38.15
CA LYS A 794 33.40 4.25 -39.29
C LYS A 794 31.96 4.71 -39.03
N TRP A 795 31.19 4.95 -40.10
CA TRP A 795 29.84 5.51 -40.03
C TRP A 795 28.90 4.73 -39.09
N TYR A 796 28.96 3.39 -39.10
CA TYR A 796 28.11 2.53 -38.27
C TYR A 796 28.51 2.49 -36.78
N ILE A 797 29.67 3.06 -36.41
CA ILE A 797 30.09 3.27 -35.00
C ILE A 797 29.94 4.76 -34.63
N SER A 798 29.32 5.57 -35.48
CA SER A 798 28.98 6.95 -35.12
C SER A 798 28.02 6.97 -33.91
N PRO A 799 28.13 7.99 -33.04
CA PRO A 799 27.33 8.05 -31.81
C PRO A 799 25.84 8.05 -32.11
N ALA A 800 25.38 8.90 -33.04
CA ALA A 800 23.96 9.01 -33.41
C ALA A 800 23.37 7.69 -33.90
N PHE A 801 24.07 6.99 -34.80
CA PHE A 801 23.60 5.72 -35.36
C PHE A 801 23.49 4.62 -34.30
N THR A 802 24.49 4.49 -33.43
CA THR A 802 24.44 3.46 -32.36
C THR A 802 23.40 3.75 -31.29
N ILE A 803 23.14 5.03 -31.00
CA ILE A 803 22.10 5.41 -30.04
C ILE A 803 20.71 5.06 -30.61
N LEU A 804 20.48 5.36 -31.90
CA LEU A 804 19.19 5.13 -32.55
C LEU A 804 18.88 3.65 -32.72
N ILE A 805 19.85 2.82 -33.13
CA ILE A 805 19.64 1.38 -33.32
C ILE A 805 19.61 0.63 -31.99
N GLY A 806 20.49 0.98 -31.05
CA GLY A 806 20.56 0.30 -29.77
C GLY A 806 19.31 0.43 -28.90
N SER A 807 18.46 1.42 -29.18
CA SER A 807 17.24 1.68 -28.43
C SER A 807 15.98 1.03 -29.00
N ILE A 808 16.06 0.37 -30.17
CA ILE A 808 14.91 -0.30 -30.80
C ILE A 808 14.47 -1.52 -29.98
N LEU A 809 15.41 -2.35 -29.54
CA LEU A 809 15.08 -3.58 -28.83
C LEU A 809 14.48 -3.34 -27.43
N PRO A 810 15.01 -2.43 -26.56
CA PRO A 810 14.38 -2.15 -25.28
C PRO A 810 12.95 -1.61 -25.44
N PHE A 811 12.69 -0.84 -26.51
CA PHE A 811 11.35 -0.41 -26.87
C PHE A 811 10.46 -1.59 -27.32
N ALA A 812 10.96 -2.48 -28.17
CA ALA A 812 10.22 -3.64 -28.67
C ALA A 812 9.73 -4.57 -27.55
N VAL A 813 10.56 -4.77 -26.50
CA VAL A 813 10.20 -5.59 -25.33
C VAL A 813 9.03 -5.01 -24.54
N VAL A 814 8.92 -3.67 -24.47
CA VAL A 814 7.92 -2.97 -23.64
C VAL A 814 6.67 -2.59 -24.43
N PHE A 815 6.73 -2.61 -25.76
CA PHE A 815 5.69 -2.10 -26.66
C PHE A 815 4.26 -2.57 -26.33
N ILE A 816 4.06 -3.88 -26.17
CA ILE A 816 2.73 -4.45 -25.95
C ILE A 816 2.18 -4.08 -24.58
N GLU A 817 2.99 -4.18 -23.52
CA GLU A 817 2.54 -3.77 -22.19
C GLU A 817 2.31 -2.25 -22.10
N PHE A 818 3.10 -1.45 -22.81
CA PHE A 818 2.86 -0.02 -22.89
C PHE A 818 1.53 0.31 -23.60
N PHE A 819 1.17 -0.42 -24.66
CA PHE A 819 -0.13 -0.28 -25.32
C PHE A 819 -1.31 -0.57 -24.37
N TYR A 820 -1.27 -1.70 -23.65
CA TYR A 820 -2.31 -2.01 -22.66
C TYR A 820 -2.31 -1.02 -21.49
N GLY A 821 -1.14 -0.51 -21.09
CA GLY A 821 -1.01 0.57 -20.11
C GLY A 821 -1.68 1.88 -20.56
N LEU A 822 -1.55 2.24 -21.84
CA LEU A 822 -2.26 3.40 -22.41
C LEU A 822 -3.77 3.19 -22.45
N ILE A 823 -4.24 1.98 -22.80
CA ILE A 823 -5.67 1.66 -22.75
C ILE A 823 -6.20 1.76 -21.33
N PHE A 824 -5.49 1.18 -20.36
CA PHE A 824 -5.83 1.22 -18.96
C PHE A 824 -6.00 2.65 -18.44
N PHE A 825 -4.97 3.49 -18.64
CA PHE A 825 -4.93 4.83 -18.07
C PHE A 825 -5.96 5.77 -18.72
N TRP A 826 -6.12 5.73 -20.04
CA TRP A 826 -6.96 6.69 -20.78
C TRP A 826 -8.38 6.21 -21.07
N PHE A 827 -8.66 4.91 -21.14
CA PHE A 827 -10.03 4.42 -21.31
C PHE A 827 -10.69 3.98 -19.99
N HIS A 828 -10.00 4.16 -18.86
CA HIS A 828 -10.48 3.80 -17.51
C HIS A 828 -10.97 2.34 -17.42
N GLN A 829 -10.37 1.43 -18.17
CA GLN A 829 -10.64 -0.01 -18.06
C GLN A 829 -9.82 -0.62 -16.93
N PHE A 830 -10.16 -1.83 -16.46
CA PHE A 830 -9.40 -2.51 -15.41
C PHE A 830 -8.21 -3.26 -16.02
N TYR A 831 -7.00 -3.04 -15.49
CA TYR A 831 -5.79 -3.77 -15.91
C TYR A 831 -5.36 -4.71 -14.79
N CYS A 832 -5.37 -6.01 -15.08
CA CYS A 832 -4.94 -7.07 -14.17
C CYS A 832 -3.61 -7.72 -14.54
N GLY A 833 -2.86 -7.09 -15.44
CA GLY A 833 -1.61 -7.62 -15.98
C GLY A 833 -0.37 -7.44 -15.09
N PHE A 834 -0.49 -7.22 -13.77
CA PHE A 834 0.67 -6.87 -12.93
C PHE A 834 1.80 -7.91 -12.94
N GLY A 835 1.48 -9.21 -13.05
CA GLY A 835 2.49 -10.26 -13.24
C GLY A 835 3.22 -10.16 -14.58
N PHE A 836 2.50 -9.79 -15.65
CA PHE A 836 3.07 -9.55 -16.98
C PHE A 836 3.97 -8.32 -16.99
N LEU A 837 3.60 -7.28 -16.24
CA LEU A 837 4.41 -6.08 -16.04
C LEU A 837 5.74 -6.40 -15.33
N LEU A 838 5.73 -7.27 -14.30
CA LEU A 838 6.95 -7.70 -13.61
C LEU A 838 7.91 -8.48 -14.54
N ILE A 839 7.36 -9.42 -15.31
CA ILE A 839 8.14 -10.21 -16.28
C ILE A 839 8.73 -9.26 -17.35
N THR A 840 7.92 -8.36 -17.88
CA THR A 840 8.36 -7.39 -18.90
C THR A 840 9.43 -6.44 -18.36
N LEU A 841 9.31 -5.99 -17.10
CA LEU A 841 10.35 -5.20 -16.44
C LEU A 841 11.67 -5.99 -16.32
N ALA A 842 11.62 -7.27 -15.97
CA ALA A 842 12.82 -8.12 -15.91
C ALA A 842 13.46 -8.29 -17.30
N LEU A 843 12.65 -8.54 -18.34
CA LEU A 843 13.13 -8.63 -19.73
C LEU A 843 13.73 -7.31 -20.21
N LEU A 844 13.13 -6.17 -19.85
CA LEU A 844 13.65 -4.85 -20.17
C LEU A 844 15.04 -4.61 -19.54
N VAL A 845 15.24 -5.02 -18.28
CA VAL A 845 16.55 -4.90 -17.61
C VAL A 845 17.62 -5.68 -18.36
N VAL A 846 17.32 -6.93 -18.75
CA VAL A 846 18.23 -7.78 -19.52
C VAL A 846 18.52 -7.16 -20.88
N ALA A 847 17.49 -6.73 -21.62
CA ALA A 847 17.64 -6.09 -22.93
C ALA A 847 18.50 -4.83 -22.88
N CYS A 848 18.27 -3.95 -21.89
CA CYS A 848 19.06 -2.73 -21.70
C CYS A 848 20.53 -3.05 -21.38
N ALA A 849 20.76 -4.03 -20.50
CA ALA A 849 22.11 -4.44 -20.11
C ALA A 849 22.88 -5.02 -21.31
N GLU A 850 22.24 -5.93 -22.04
CA GLU A 850 22.81 -6.67 -23.16
C GLU A 850 23.31 -5.72 -24.25
N ILE A 851 22.43 -4.86 -24.76
CA ILE A 851 22.76 -3.96 -25.87
C ILE A 851 23.81 -2.93 -25.45
N SER A 852 23.70 -2.39 -24.24
CA SER A 852 24.65 -1.41 -23.74
C SER A 852 26.06 -2.01 -23.64
N ILE A 853 26.17 -3.24 -23.13
CA ILE A 853 27.44 -3.99 -23.07
C ILE A 853 27.99 -4.26 -24.49
N ALA A 854 27.13 -4.67 -25.43
CA ALA A 854 27.51 -4.92 -26.83
C ALA A 854 28.17 -3.70 -27.47
N PHE A 855 27.46 -2.57 -27.46
CA PHE A 855 27.95 -1.34 -28.10
C PHE A 855 29.14 -0.76 -27.35
N CYS A 856 29.18 -0.87 -26.02
CA CYS A 856 30.35 -0.49 -25.23
C CYS A 856 31.59 -1.31 -25.64
N TYR A 857 31.45 -2.63 -25.81
CA TYR A 857 32.55 -3.49 -26.27
C TYR A 857 33.03 -3.13 -27.68
N TYR A 858 32.11 -2.97 -28.64
CA TYR A 858 32.47 -2.53 -30.00
C TYR A 858 33.14 -1.16 -30.02
N GLN A 859 32.69 -0.24 -29.16
CA GLN A 859 33.28 1.07 -29.00
C GLN A 859 34.72 0.99 -28.45
N LEU A 860 34.96 0.20 -27.40
CA LEU A 860 36.31 0.03 -26.84
C LEU A 860 37.26 -0.62 -27.85
N ARG A 861 36.78 -1.61 -28.60
CA ARG A 861 37.52 -2.25 -29.70
C ARG A 861 37.90 -1.27 -30.81
N SER A 862 37.09 -0.24 -31.03
CA SER A 862 37.36 0.82 -32.01
C SER A 862 38.39 1.85 -31.55
N GLY A 863 38.91 1.75 -30.31
CA GLY A 863 39.88 2.68 -29.75
C GLY A 863 39.27 3.96 -29.18
N ASN A 864 37.97 3.97 -28.88
CA ASN A 864 37.26 5.13 -28.34
C ASN A 864 36.86 4.89 -26.88
N TYR A 865 37.48 5.63 -25.94
CA TYR A 865 37.24 5.50 -24.50
C TYR A 865 36.04 6.31 -23.97
N LYS A 866 35.36 7.12 -24.79
CA LYS A 866 34.24 7.97 -24.33
C LYS A 866 32.92 7.19 -24.22
N TRP A 867 32.89 6.16 -23.37
CA TRP A 867 31.75 5.25 -23.24
C TRP A 867 30.68 5.73 -22.26
N TRP A 868 31.04 6.51 -21.23
CA TRP A 868 30.15 6.94 -20.13
C TRP A 868 28.77 7.50 -20.54
N TRP A 869 28.74 8.56 -21.35
CA TRP A 869 27.48 9.14 -21.84
C TRP A 869 26.82 8.27 -22.90
N ARG A 870 27.64 7.54 -23.67
CA ARG A 870 27.15 6.74 -24.78
C ARG A 870 26.37 5.53 -24.28
N SER A 871 26.85 4.83 -23.26
CA SER A 871 26.13 3.72 -22.63
C SER A 871 24.80 4.15 -22.02
N PHE A 872 24.78 5.33 -21.39
CA PHE A 872 23.55 5.90 -20.85
C PHE A 872 22.54 6.25 -21.96
N LEU A 873 22.99 6.89 -23.04
CA LEU A 873 22.12 7.31 -24.13
C LEU A 873 21.64 6.15 -25.01
N THR A 874 22.43 5.09 -25.19
CA THR A 874 22.05 3.94 -26.06
C THR A 874 20.80 3.23 -25.58
N SER A 875 20.66 3.00 -24.28
CA SER A 875 19.43 2.43 -23.71
C SER A 875 18.38 3.51 -23.43
N GLY A 876 18.81 4.69 -22.96
CA GLY A 876 17.93 5.82 -22.64
C GLY A 876 17.06 6.30 -23.80
N PHE A 877 17.61 6.33 -25.03
CA PHE A 877 16.90 6.82 -26.22
C PHE A 877 15.62 6.03 -26.56
N SER A 878 15.42 4.84 -25.98
CA SER A 878 14.17 4.07 -26.09
C SER A 878 12.93 4.86 -25.64
N ALA A 879 13.10 5.85 -24.75
CA ALA A 879 12.06 6.78 -24.36
C ALA A 879 11.50 7.65 -25.49
N VAL A 880 12.33 7.97 -26.50
CA VAL A 880 11.88 8.74 -27.66
C VAL A 880 10.94 7.90 -28.52
N TYR A 881 11.25 6.61 -28.73
CA TYR A 881 10.34 5.69 -29.41
C TYR A 881 9.01 5.53 -28.66
N LEU A 882 9.08 5.47 -27.32
CA LEU A 882 7.88 5.45 -26.47
C LEU A 882 7.02 6.73 -26.67
N PHE A 883 7.65 7.91 -26.72
CA PHE A 883 6.95 9.17 -26.97
C PHE A 883 6.35 9.26 -28.38
N LEU A 884 7.09 8.81 -29.41
CA LEU A 884 6.60 8.75 -30.78
C LEU A 884 5.41 7.81 -30.91
N TYR A 885 5.44 6.66 -30.22
CA TYR A 885 4.32 5.73 -30.20
C TYR A 885 3.11 6.29 -29.45
N ALA A 886 3.30 6.99 -28.32
CA ALA A 886 2.22 7.70 -27.65
C ALA A 886 1.58 8.75 -28.58
N THR A 887 2.40 9.47 -29.37
CA THR A 887 1.90 10.41 -30.38
C THR A 887 1.10 9.70 -31.47
N PHE A 888 1.57 8.55 -31.97
CA PHE A 888 0.81 7.72 -32.90
C PHE A 888 -0.52 7.26 -32.31
N PHE A 889 -0.52 6.81 -31.05
CA PHE A 889 -1.71 6.37 -30.34
C PHE A 889 -2.76 7.49 -30.19
N PHE A 890 -2.30 8.72 -29.93
CA PHE A 890 -3.16 9.91 -29.88
C PHE A 890 -3.93 10.10 -31.19
N PHE A 891 -3.27 10.06 -32.34
CA PHE A 891 -3.95 10.26 -33.63
C PHE A 891 -4.74 9.03 -34.12
N ALA A 892 -4.28 7.81 -33.78
CA ALA A 892 -4.88 6.58 -34.31
C ALA A 892 -6.06 6.05 -33.50
N LYS A 893 -6.10 6.30 -32.17
CA LYS A 893 -7.08 5.70 -31.26
C LYS A 893 -7.86 6.71 -30.44
N MET A 894 -7.27 7.85 -30.06
CA MET A 894 -7.94 8.84 -29.21
C MET A 894 -8.85 9.75 -30.03
N GLN A 895 -10.10 9.91 -29.60
CA GLN A 895 -11.06 10.85 -30.18
C GLN A 895 -11.16 12.12 -29.31
N ILE A 896 -10.02 12.73 -29.01
CA ILE A 896 -9.98 13.93 -28.15
C ILE A 896 -10.45 15.15 -28.93
N VAL A 897 -11.49 15.82 -28.43
CA VAL A 897 -12.08 17.00 -29.09
C VAL A 897 -11.52 18.31 -28.54
N LYS A 898 -11.23 18.38 -27.23
CA LYS A 898 -10.79 19.61 -26.57
C LYS A 898 -9.27 19.77 -26.60
N PRO A 899 -8.73 20.97 -26.90
CA PRO A 899 -7.28 21.21 -26.97
C PRO A 899 -6.60 21.09 -25.60
N VAL A 900 -7.27 21.48 -24.51
CA VAL A 900 -6.74 21.36 -23.13
C VAL A 900 -6.48 19.89 -22.79
N SER A 901 -7.37 18.99 -23.19
CA SER A 901 -7.22 17.54 -23.01
C SER A 901 -6.04 16.98 -23.79
N ALA A 902 -5.74 17.52 -24.98
CA ALA A 902 -4.55 17.14 -25.75
C ALA A 902 -3.26 17.60 -25.04
N MET A 903 -3.25 18.81 -24.49
CA MET A 903 -2.10 19.31 -23.70
C MET A 903 -1.87 18.47 -22.44
N LEU A 904 -2.93 18.06 -21.74
CA LEU A 904 -2.86 17.14 -20.60
C LEU A 904 -2.25 15.79 -21.00
N TYR A 905 -2.69 15.22 -22.12
CA TYR A 905 -2.15 13.97 -22.66
C TYR A 905 -0.65 14.07 -22.91
N PHE A 906 -0.21 15.05 -23.70
CA PHE A 906 1.21 15.21 -24.04
C PHE A 906 2.06 15.57 -22.82
N GLY A 907 1.54 16.39 -21.89
CA GLY A 907 2.22 16.73 -20.65
C GLY A 907 2.53 15.50 -19.79
N TYR A 908 1.55 14.63 -19.57
CA TYR A 908 1.79 13.37 -18.84
C TYR A 908 2.72 12.42 -19.60
N MET A 909 2.59 12.32 -20.93
CA MET A 909 3.48 11.47 -21.74
C MET A 909 4.94 11.94 -21.71
N ILE A 910 5.19 13.24 -21.70
CA ILE A 910 6.55 13.79 -21.55
C ILE A 910 7.16 13.36 -20.21
N VAL A 911 6.40 13.47 -19.11
CA VAL A 911 6.89 13.06 -17.77
C VAL A 911 7.20 11.56 -17.74
N ILE A 912 6.31 10.72 -18.29
CA ILE A 912 6.50 9.26 -18.36
C ILE A 912 7.72 8.91 -19.22
N SER A 913 7.87 9.53 -20.39
CA SER A 913 9.03 9.32 -21.26
C SER A 913 10.34 9.76 -20.59
N CYS A 914 10.36 10.89 -19.90
CA CYS A 914 11.54 11.34 -19.14
C CYS A 914 11.90 10.37 -18.00
N ALA A 915 10.91 9.84 -17.29
CA ALA A 915 11.14 8.81 -16.27
C ALA A 915 11.72 7.54 -16.89
N PHE A 916 11.16 7.09 -18.02
CA PHE A 916 11.64 5.91 -18.75
C PHE A 916 13.07 6.08 -19.28
N PHE A 917 13.42 7.29 -19.75
CA PHE A 917 14.77 7.65 -20.19
C PHE A 917 15.80 7.49 -19.06
N LEU A 918 15.48 7.97 -17.86
CA LEU A 918 16.35 7.87 -16.69
C LEU A 918 16.51 6.42 -16.21
N ILE A 919 15.43 5.64 -16.19
CA ILE A 919 15.46 4.23 -15.79
C ILE A 919 16.33 3.41 -16.75
N THR A 920 15.98 3.41 -18.04
CA THR A 920 16.68 2.61 -19.05
C THR A 920 18.13 3.06 -19.24
N GLY A 921 18.39 4.36 -19.21
CA GLY A 921 19.75 4.92 -19.27
C GLY A 921 20.62 4.50 -18.09
N THR A 922 20.06 4.47 -16.88
CA THR A 922 20.78 4.08 -15.67
C THR A 922 21.11 2.59 -15.66
N ILE A 923 20.19 1.74 -16.09
CA ILE A 923 20.44 0.29 -16.24
C ILE A 923 21.60 0.07 -17.21
N GLY A 924 21.55 0.68 -18.40
CA GLY A 924 22.61 0.57 -19.41
C GLY A 924 23.97 1.08 -18.92
N PHE A 925 23.99 2.21 -18.22
CA PHE A 925 25.20 2.77 -17.63
C PHE A 925 25.85 1.84 -16.60
N PHE A 926 25.08 1.34 -15.62
CA PHE A 926 25.63 0.47 -14.57
C PHE A 926 26.09 -0.88 -15.15
N SER A 927 25.37 -1.45 -16.11
CA SER A 927 25.80 -2.66 -16.82
C SER A 927 27.15 -2.47 -17.50
N CYS A 928 27.35 -1.37 -18.22
CA CYS A 928 28.64 -1.04 -18.82
C CYS A 928 29.72 -0.75 -17.78
N PHE A 929 29.38 -0.09 -16.67
CA PHE A 929 30.32 0.21 -15.59
C PHE A 929 30.85 -1.06 -14.92
N PHE A 930 29.98 -2.02 -14.58
CA PHE A 930 30.43 -3.30 -14.03
C PHE A 930 31.22 -4.13 -15.05
N PHE A 931 30.76 -4.15 -16.31
CA PHE A 931 31.45 -4.85 -17.40
C PHE A 931 32.88 -4.32 -17.63
N THR A 932 33.04 -3.00 -17.75
CA THR A 932 34.36 -2.39 -17.96
C THR A 932 35.28 -2.63 -16.78
N ARG A 933 34.80 -2.48 -15.54
CA ARG A 933 35.61 -2.82 -14.36
C ARG A 933 36.02 -4.28 -14.34
N PHE A 934 35.13 -5.20 -14.66
CA PHE A 934 35.42 -6.63 -14.69
C PHE A 934 36.50 -7.00 -15.72
N ILE A 935 36.43 -6.41 -16.93
CA ILE A 935 37.42 -6.68 -17.98
C ILE A 935 38.80 -6.13 -17.61
N TYR A 936 38.86 -4.89 -17.10
CA TYR A 936 40.14 -4.23 -16.79
C TYR A 936 40.70 -4.59 -15.41
N SER A 937 39.95 -5.25 -14.53
CA SER A 937 40.47 -5.78 -13.25
C SER A 937 41.16 -7.14 -13.37
N GLN A 938 41.09 -7.81 -14.53
CA GLN A 938 41.73 -9.09 -14.76
C GLN A 938 43.26 -8.92 -14.87
N ARG A 939 44.05 -9.87 -14.32
CA ARG A 939 45.54 -9.87 -14.22
C ARG A 939 46.32 -9.65 -15.53
N ALA A 940 45.65 -9.53 -16.68
CA ALA A 940 46.28 -9.23 -17.96
C ALA A 940 46.66 -7.73 -18.13
N PHE A 941 46.36 -6.86 -17.15
CA PHE A 941 46.57 -5.40 -17.19
C PHE A 941 47.11 -4.78 -15.89
N GLY A 942 47.41 -5.60 -14.88
CA GLY A 942 47.89 -5.14 -13.57
C GLY A 942 49.28 -5.65 -13.27
#